data_AF-A0AAW1NU81-F1
#
_entry.id   AF-A0AAW1NU81-F1
#
_cell.length_a   1.000
_cell.length_b   1.000
_cell.length_c   1.000
_cell.angle_alpha   90.00
_cell.angle_beta   90.00
_cell.angle_gamma   90.00
#
_symmetry.space_group_name_H-M   'P 1'
#
loop_
_entity.id
_entity.type
_entity.pdbx_description
1 polymer ?
#
loop_
_entity_poly.entity_id
_entity_poly.type
_entity_poly.pdbx_seq_one_letter_code
_entity_poly.pdbx_strand_id
1 'polypeptide(L)'
;MAPKKGLVGGLEAKKSVLSAVLLADSFTQQFRPMTIERPKVLLPLVNVPMIDYTLEWLVAGGIKEVIIFCCAHASQIQRHIDTSKWGSQKSVNIQVITERSCRSAGDALRALDQKGIMEDDFVLVSGDVVANLNIAAVLEEHRLRRAKDQNAIMTMVMKPMQSAAQRWRLGLGEALTALDPSTHRLLRYDPLDGSFRKRRAAMEAQLWGERDVVSLRTDLCDCHVAICSLEVLVAFSDNFDYQNIQRDFVSGVLSEEELGNKIYVHEAVHDYVVRVHNLRSYDAVSSDILQRWAFPFTPDTNLLPLHGPWGPSTFCYTRHNIYKEQSVCISRSAQVGHDTAIGAGTHIEDHAQVVSSVIGRNCRVGKNACIRGSTLHGNVTVEDGAVVTEAVLCEGCTVMTDAVIAPGAIVSFKVVVGRGQTIPAHTRVSLCQQLTITGSDDELEYAKPEDLEDGESQDMLVDSNADQVEKPLAAVVAAAEALAGRHRPRKGPQEDFSSDEEGSVISTADIPDAVLGDPEASFKREVTETFLRCVKHGFDQDYAVVELNGLKIAEDRTFADCSRHMFTAILGLCLPAPPRTKAEYLELYPQAAVDFHSAAGRTQLLQRLAGQLQRWVPLLQRFLRSEDDQVEVLLTLEEFSGEGGSSGEAFAAVFAQVLKLLYDTDLVEEGAMLAWAAEKEHAEAHERVYVDKASEFLQWLREAEEEEEDDDDEEADAQGTDNFVRFRFHPSARDEKKPHVPDDICLNVVVLGASGDLAKKKTFPALYTLFYRKHLPESFAVIGYARSKLSNEDLREKIRPMLKGGTDLDRDNFISAVTYVSGSYDDAAGYQGLHKALKERESSHAEVPIGRLFYLALPPSVYPQVCRGIKHHCEEMDQNPGCWQRIVIEKPFGKDFASSEKLADELNDLFPEEQLYRIDHYLGKELMQNMLVLRFANAFLGPMWDCQSVSNVQICFKEDIGTEGRGGYFDEFGIIRDVMQNHLMQVLALLAMEKPISMSADDIRDEKTKLLRCVKAVKAEDCVLGQYTANEKMPGYKDDEGVPKDSKTPTFAVVVLKIQNDRWHKTPFILKAGKALNERKAEIRIQFRPPAQLLHGDKMEGSRNELVVRIQPNEAIYLKLVAKQPGLGMKTLVSELDLTYKDRYPRCYIPEAYERLILDAIRGDQQHFVRRDELRAAWAIFTPLLHAIDDKRVKVHDYKPGTRGPPEADKKIAEAGYIKNKTYEWCGNTVIVLEKMREVLLRDFAKMIGAHAKLQAQTFAS
;
A
#
# COMPACT_ATOMS: atom_id res chain seq x y z
N MET A 1 -11.96 -27.59 -61.57
CA MET A 1 -10.66 -27.10 -61.03
C MET A 1 -10.79 -27.07 -59.52
N ALA A 2 -10.01 -27.89 -58.83
CA ALA A 2 -9.93 -27.92 -57.37
C ALA A 2 -8.84 -26.96 -56.87
N PRO A 3 -8.97 -26.38 -55.67
CA PRO A 3 -7.85 -26.14 -54.77
C PRO A 3 -7.72 -27.30 -53.76
N LYS A 4 -6.47 -27.60 -53.41
CA LYS A 4 -5.99 -28.80 -52.73
C LYS A 4 -6.21 -28.79 -51.21
N LYS A 5 -6.36 -30.01 -50.68
CA LYS A 5 -6.29 -30.40 -49.26
C LYS A 5 -4.99 -29.95 -48.58
N GLY A 6 -5.10 -29.35 -47.40
CA GLY A 6 -4.07 -29.31 -46.37
C GLY A 6 -4.54 -30.18 -45.19
N LEU A 7 -3.65 -31.04 -44.70
CA LEU A 7 -3.91 -32.00 -43.63
C LEU A 7 -4.25 -31.26 -42.32
N VAL A 8 -5.46 -31.47 -41.78
CA VAL A 8 -5.71 -31.33 -40.35
C VAL A 8 -5.53 -32.72 -39.76
N GLY A 9 -4.40 -32.91 -39.08
CA GLY A 9 -4.14 -34.12 -38.30
C GLY A 9 -5.22 -34.32 -37.25
N GLY A 10 -5.59 -35.57 -37.05
CA GLY A 10 -6.49 -35.95 -35.95
C GLY A 10 -5.88 -35.54 -34.62
N LEU A 11 -6.51 -34.55 -33.98
CA LEU A 11 -6.60 -34.53 -32.53
C LEU A 11 -7.78 -35.46 -32.20
N GLU A 12 -7.46 -36.67 -31.74
CA GLU A 12 -8.38 -37.39 -30.88
C GLU A 12 -8.83 -36.41 -29.79
N ALA A 13 -10.12 -36.12 -29.72
CA ALA A 13 -10.68 -35.39 -28.59
C ALA A 13 -10.39 -36.21 -27.34
N LYS A 14 -9.34 -35.84 -26.59
CA LYS A 14 -9.17 -36.26 -25.19
C LYS A 14 -10.50 -35.93 -24.52
N LYS A 15 -11.28 -36.95 -24.16
CA LYS A 15 -12.46 -36.76 -23.31
C LYS A 15 -11.95 -36.17 -22.00
N SER A 16 -12.14 -34.86 -21.80
CA SER A 16 -11.86 -34.20 -20.55
C SER A 16 -12.63 -34.89 -19.43
N VAL A 17 -11.93 -35.15 -18.32
CA VAL A 17 -12.55 -35.70 -17.12
C VAL A 17 -13.38 -34.58 -16.51
N LEU A 18 -14.65 -34.85 -16.21
CA LEU A 18 -15.50 -33.87 -15.54
C LEU A 18 -15.15 -33.85 -14.06
N SER A 19 -14.64 -32.70 -13.60
CA SER A 19 -14.21 -32.48 -12.22
C SER A 19 -15.14 -31.50 -11.51
N ALA A 20 -15.31 -31.68 -10.20
CA ALA A 20 -16.11 -30.81 -9.35
C ALA A 20 -15.37 -30.42 -8.07
N VAL A 21 -15.54 -29.17 -7.63
CA VAL A 21 -15.07 -28.64 -6.36
C VAL A 21 -16.25 -28.57 -5.41
N LEU A 22 -16.16 -29.30 -4.31
CA LEU A 22 -17.14 -29.29 -3.23
C LEU A 22 -16.57 -28.54 -2.03
N LEU A 23 -17.12 -27.37 -1.73
CA LEU A 23 -16.80 -26.62 -0.52
C LEU A 23 -17.58 -27.23 0.66
N ALA A 24 -16.88 -28.03 1.48
CA ALA A 24 -17.49 -28.75 2.60
C ALA A 24 -17.65 -27.88 3.85
N ASP A 25 -16.90 -26.78 3.94
CA ASP A 25 -17.17 -25.75 4.93
C ASP A 25 -18.15 -24.73 4.37
N SER A 26 -19.16 -24.40 5.16
CA SER A 26 -20.17 -23.41 4.77
C SER A 26 -19.74 -21.98 5.09
N PHE A 27 -18.70 -21.83 5.91
CA PHE A 27 -18.23 -20.56 6.44
C PHE A 27 -19.34 -19.72 7.11
N THR A 28 -20.30 -20.38 7.78
CA THR A 28 -21.44 -19.70 8.43
C THR A 28 -21.64 -20.15 9.87
N GLN A 29 -22.10 -19.22 10.71
CA GLN A 29 -22.39 -19.49 12.13
C GLN A 29 -23.85 -19.90 12.41
N GLN A 30 -24.72 -19.95 11.40
CA GLN A 30 -26.17 -20.10 11.58
C GLN A 30 -26.60 -21.41 12.25
N PHE A 31 -25.78 -22.47 12.15
CA PHE A 31 -26.02 -23.77 12.77
C PHE A 31 -25.36 -23.92 14.16
N ARG A 32 -24.70 -22.89 14.70
CA ARG A 32 -24.19 -22.94 16.09
C ARG A 32 -25.38 -23.09 17.07
N PRO A 33 -25.32 -23.99 18.06
CA PRO A 33 -24.13 -24.69 18.57
C PRO A 33 -23.74 -26.01 17.87
N MET A 34 -24.57 -26.59 16.99
CA MET A 34 -24.34 -27.93 16.45
C MET A 34 -23.01 -28.06 15.69
N THR A 35 -22.63 -26.99 14.98
CA THR A 35 -21.41 -26.97 14.15
C THR A 35 -20.10 -26.91 14.93
N ILE A 36 -20.14 -26.70 16.25
CA ILE A 36 -18.95 -26.70 17.11
C ILE A 36 -18.37 -28.11 17.26
N GLU A 37 -19.24 -29.12 17.34
CA GLU A 37 -18.82 -30.51 17.56
C GLU A 37 -18.69 -31.31 16.27
N ARG A 38 -19.58 -31.05 15.30
CA ARG A 38 -19.65 -31.78 14.02
C ARG A 38 -19.87 -30.78 12.87
N PRO A 39 -19.12 -30.87 11.75
CA PRO A 39 -19.27 -29.94 10.65
C PRO A 39 -20.66 -30.04 10.02
N LYS A 40 -21.16 -28.92 9.50
CA LYS A 40 -22.52 -28.79 8.95
C LYS A 40 -22.87 -29.90 7.97
N VAL A 41 -21.98 -30.19 7.01
CA VAL A 41 -22.21 -31.17 5.95
C VAL A 41 -22.35 -32.61 6.44
N LEU A 42 -21.94 -32.91 7.69
CA LEU A 42 -22.12 -34.20 8.33
C LEU A 42 -23.35 -34.27 9.24
N LEU A 43 -24.11 -33.19 9.39
CA LEU A 43 -25.40 -33.24 10.08
C LEU A 43 -26.40 -34.07 9.25
N PRO A 44 -27.14 -34.98 9.88
CA PRO A 44 -28.05 -35.87 9.16
C PRO A 44 -29.29 -35.12 8.70
N LEU A 45 -29.65 -35.26 7.43
CA LEU A 45 -30.89 -34.81 6.81
C LEU A 45 -31.71 -36.05 6.43
N VAL A 46 -32.84 -36.24 7.11
CA VAL A 46 -33.63 -37.50 7.04
C VAL A 46 -32.74 -38.73 7.25
N ASN A 47 -31.99 -38.72 8.35
CA ASN A 47 -31.04 -39.76 8.79
C ASN A 47 -29.78 -39.96 7.93
N VAL A 48 -29.60 -39.24 6.82
CA VAL A 48 -28.42 -39.34 5.95
C VAL A 48 -27.59 -38.05 6.00
N PRO A 49 -26.25 -38.07 6.14
CA PRO A 49 -25.43 -36.85 6.09
C PRO A 49 -25.64 -36.03 4.80
N MET A 50 -25.69 -34.70 4.93
CA MET A 50 -25.94 -33.79 3.80
C MET A 50 -24.95 -33.96 2.63
N ILE A 51 -23.67 -34.21 2.93
CA ILE A 51 -22.63 -34.41 1.92
C ILE A 51 -22.94 -35.58 0.97
N ASP A 52 -23.60 -36.64 1.47
CA ASP A 52 -23.89 -37.83 0.66
C ASP A 52 -24.98 -37.57 -0.38
N TYR A 53 -25.93 -36.66 -0.10
CA TYR A 53 -26.90 -36.19 -1.10
C TYR A 53 -26.20 -35.44 -2.23
N THR A 54 -25.25 -34.56 -1.90
CA THR A 54 -24.50 -33.77 -2.89
C THR A 54 -23.64 -34.71 -3.75
N LEU A 55 -22.87 -35.61 -3.12
CA LEU A 55 -21.99 -36.53 -3.83
C LEU A 55 -22.77 -37.46 -4.77
N GLU A 56 -23.88 -38.06 -4.31
CA GLU A 56 -24.69 -38.93 -5.16
C GLU A 56 -25.27 -38.20 -6.36
N TRP A 57 -25.74 -36.97 -6.15
CA TRP A 57 -26.20 -36.14 -7.25
C TRP A 57 -25.10 -35.86 -8.28
N LEU A 58 -23.89 -35.51 -7.84
CA LEU A 58 -22.75 -35.26 -8.74
C LEU A 58 -22.35 -36.52 -9.53
N VAL A 59 -22.27 -37.67 -8.85
CA VAL A 59 -21.94 -38.95 -9.47
C VAL A 59 -23.02 -39.40 -10.46
N ALA A 60 -24.29 -39.27 -10.10
CA ALA A 60 -25.42 -39.54 -11.01
C ALA A 60 -25.40 -38.60 -12.22
N GLY A 61 -24.88 -37.38 -12.05
CA GLY A 61 -24.64 -36.39 -13.09
C GLY A 61 -23.47 -36.68 -14.03
N GLY A 62 -22.69 -37.75 -13.78
CA GLY A 62 -21.57 -38.19 -14.63
C GLY A 62 -20.21 -37.58 -14.29
N ILE A 63 -20.08 -36.94 -13.13
CA ILE A 63 -18.81 -36.41 -12.63
C ILE A 63 -17.93 -37.56 -12.15
N LYS A 64 -16.65 -37.52 -12.54
CA LYS A 64 -15.68 -38.61 -12.28
C LYS A 64 -14.66 -38.25 -11.22
N GLU A 65 -14.44 -36.97 -10.99
CA GLU A 65 -13.48 -36.47 -10.01
C GLU A 65 -14.16 -35.41 -9.14
N VAL A 66 -14.07 -35.57 -7.82
CA VAL A 66 -14.62 -34.63 -6.85
C VAL A 66 -13.53 -34.26 -5.84
N ILE A 67 -13.26 -32.96 -5.75
CA ILE A 67 -12.32 -32.38 -4.79
C ILE A 67 -13.13 -31.76 -3.66
N ILE A 68 -13.03 -32.33 -2.47
CA ILE A 68 -13.69 -31.86 -1.26
C ILE A 68 -12.72 -30.94 -0.52
N PHE A 69 -13.06 -29.66 -0.38
CA PHE A 69 -12.27 -28.70 0.37
C PHE A 69 -12.82 -28.54 1.79
N CYS A 70 -11.97 -28.71 2.81
CA CYS A 70 -12.38 -28.59 4.20
C CYS A 70 -11.33 -27.89 5.07
N CYS A 71 -11.80 -26.99 5.94
CA CYS A 71 -11.00 -26.29 6.94
C CYS A 71 -11.24 -26.89 8.34
N ALA A 72 -12.47 -26.76 8.85
CA ALA A 72 -12.86 -27.26 10.16
C ALA A 72 -13.21 -28.76 10.13
N HIS A 73 -12.86 -29.48 11.21
CA HIS A 73 -13.17 -30.90 11.42
C HIS A 73 -12.83 -31.84 10.23
N ALA A 74 -11.79 -31.52 9.46
CA ALA A 74 -11.37 -32.28 8.28
C ALA A 74 -11.16 -33.78 8.55
N SER A 75 -10.65 -34.14 9.73
CA SER A 75 -10.47 -35.52 10.16
C SER A 75 -11.79 -36.30 10.27
N GLN A 76 -12.89 -35.64 10.63
CA GLN A 76 -14.21 -36.26 10.68
C GLN A 76 -14.77 -36.48 9.27
N ILE A 77 -14.58 -35.51 8.36
CA ILE A 77 -15.01 -35.61 6.97
C ILE A 77 -14.25 -36.72 6.25
N GLN A 78 -12.91 -36.74 6.37
CA GLN A 78 -12.08 -37.81 5.81
C GLN A 78 -12.52 -39.18 6.32
N ARG A 79 -12.71 -39.34 7.63
CA ARG A 79 -13.18 -40.59 8.22
C ARG A 79 -14.54 -41.02 7.68
N HIS A 80 -15.48 -40.08 7.50
CA HIS A 80 -16.78 -40.37 6.90
C HIS A 80 -16.62 -40.89 5.46
N ILE A 81 -15.83 -40.21 4.63
CA ILE A 81 -15.59 -40.64 3.24
C ILE A 81 -14.93 -42.03 3.17
N ASP A 82 -13.91 -42.28 4.00
CA ASP A 82 -13.20 -43.56 4.04
C ASP A 82 -14.10 -44.74 4.48
N THR A 83 -15.04 -44.48 5.40
CA THR A 83 -15.97 -45.50 5.94
C THR A 83 -17.24 -45.68 5.12
N SER A 84 -17.60 -44.67 4.32
CA SER A 84 -18.77 -44.68 3.46
C SER A 84 -18.55 -45.51 2.18
N LYS A 85 -19.59 -45.62 1.35
CA LYS A 85 -19.49 -46.26 0.03
C LYS A 85 -18.44 -45.61 -0.89
N TRP A 86 -18.15 -44.33 -0.66
CA TRP A 86 -17.29 -43.50 -1.49
C TRP A 86 -15.83 -43.97 -1.51
N GLY A 87 -15.28 -44.38 -0.36
CA GLY A 87 -13.91 -44.89 -0.28
C GLY A 87 -13.70 -46.23 -1.01
N SER A 88 -14.76 -47.00 -1.24
CA SER A 88 -14.70 -48.33 -1.89
C SER A 88 -15.07 -48.30 -3.38
N GLN A 89 -15.64 -47.20 -3.86
CA GLN A 89 -16.25 -47.10 -5.19
C GLN A 89 -15.23 -46.68 -6.25
N LYS A 90 -14.88 -47.58 -7.18
CA LYS A 90 -13.89 -47.31 -8.25
C LYS A 90 -14.37 -46.40 -9.39
N SER A 91 -15.66 -46.05 -9.43
CA SER A 91 -16.23 -45.26 -10.54
C SER A 91 -15.97 -43.76 -10.43
N VAL A 92 -15.60 -43.26 -9.25
CA VAL A 92 -15.34 -41.83 -8.99
C VAL A 92 -14.12 -41.70 -8.09
N ASN A 93 -13.25 -40.74 -8.40
CA ASN A 93 -12.11 -40.35 -7.57
C ASN A 93 -12.53 -39.21 -6.65
N ILE A 94 -12.51 -39.42 -5.33
CA ILE A 94 -12.84 -38.40 -4.34
C ILE A 94 -11.58 -38.07 -3.56
N GLN A 95 -11.13 -36.82 -3.64
CA GLN A 95 -9.96 -36.32 -2.94
C GLN A 95 -10.38 -35.26 -1.93
N VAL A 96 -9.97 -35.42 -0.67
CA VAL A 96 -10.19 -34.41 0.36
C VAL A 96 -8.93 -33.57 0.50
N ILE A 97 -9.06 -32.26 0.32
CA ILE A 97 -8.00 -31.27 0.52
C ILE A 97 -8.26 -30.56 1.84
N THR A 98 -7.29 -30.63 2.74
CA THR A 98 -7.33 -29.95 4.03
C THR A 98 -6.42 -28.74 4.00
N GLU A 99 -6.96 -27.55 4.23
CA GLU A 99 -6.19 -26.33 4.44
C GLU A 99 -6.71 -25.61 5.67
N ARG A 100 -5.81 -25.32 6.61
CA ARG A 100 -6.18 -24.71 7.91
C ARG A 100 -6.16 -23.19 7.88
N SER A 101 -5.54 -22.59 6.87
CA SER A 101 -5.37 -21.14 6.72
C SER A 101 -6.60 -20.45 6.14
N CYS A 102 -7.47 -21.17 5.42
CA CYS A 102 -8.61 -20.58 4.73
C CYS A 102 -9.73 -20.22 5.70
N ARG A 103 -10.13 -18.94 5.69
CA ARG A 103 -11.25 -18.42 6.51
C ARG A 103 -12.51 -18.16 5.69
N SER A 104 -12.38 -18.07 4.37
CA SER A 104 -13.49 -17.82 3.44
C SER A 104 -13.53 -18.80 2.27
N ALA A 105 -14.62 -18.73 1.49
CA ALA A 105 -14.74 -19.46 0.23
C ALA A 105 -13.77 -18.93 -0.84
N GLY A 106 -13.48 -17.63 -0.85
CA GLY A 106 -12.48 -17.03 -1.74
C GLY A 106 -11.08 -17.57 -1.49
N ASP A 107 -10.67 -17.68 -0.21
CA ASP A 107 -9.37 -18.26 0.16
C ASP A 107 -9.24 -19.72 -0.28
N ALA A 108 -10.32 -20.49 -0.19
CA ALA A 108 -10.34 -21.87 -0.64
C ALA A 108 -10.11 -21.99 -2.15
N LEU A 109 -10.69 -21.09 -2.96
CA LEU A 109 -10.49 -21.06 -4.41
C LEU A 109 -9.08 -20.60 -4.79
N ARG A 110 -8.51 -19.61 -4.08
CA ARG A 110 -7.10 -19.21 -4.26
C ARG A 110 -6.13 -20.34 -3.94
N ALA A 111 -6.38 -21.04 -2.83
CA ALA A 111 -5.57 -22.20 -2.44
C ALA A 111 -5.68 -23.34 -3.47
N LEU A 112 -6.82 -23.47 -4.15
CA LEU A 112 -6.99 -24.42 -5.24
C LEU A 112 -6.17 -24.02 -6.48
N ASP A 113 -6.18 -22.73 -6.84
CA ASP A 113 -5.39 -22.18 -7.96
C ASP A 113 -3.89 -22.37 -7.75
N GLN A 114 -3.39 -22.05 -6.56
CA GLN A 114 -1.98 -22.23 -6.18
C GLN A 114 -1.50 -23.68 -6.30
N LYS A 115 -2.41 -24.65 -6.11
CA LYS A 115 -2.09 -26.08 -6.25
C LYS A 115 -2.15 -26.58 -7.69
N GLY A 116 -2.76 -25.82 -8.61
CA GLY A 116 -2.81 -26.14 -10.04
C GLY A 116 -3.46 -27.49 -10.36
N ILE A 117 -4.46 -27.92 -9.58
CA ILE A 117 -5.06 -29.26 -9.71
C ILE A 117 -6.09 -29.32 -10.85
N MET A 118 -6.68 -28.19 -11.23
CA MET A 118 -7.73 -28.12 -12.24
C MET A 118 -7.18 -27.80 -13.64
N GLU A 119 -7.52 -28.64 -14.62
CA GLU A 119 -7.10 -28.49 -16.03
C GLU A 119 -8.22 -27.98 -16.97
N ASP A 120 -9.48 -28.15 -16.59
CA ASP A 120 -10.66 -27.87 -17.43
C ASP A 120 -11.80 -27.21 -16.61
N ASP A 121 -12.89 -26.84 -17.29
CA ASP A 121 -14.13 -26.32 -16.65
C ASP A 121 -14.62 -27.27 -15.55
N PHE A 122 -14.95 -26.71 -14.39
CA PHE A 122 -15.33 -27.48 -13.20
C PHE A 122 -16.67 -27.01 -12.62
N VAL A 123 -17.34 -27.92 -11.90
CA VAL A 123 -18.55 -27.60 -11.15
C VAL A 123 -18.18 -27.14 -9.74
N LEU A 124 -18.53 -25.91 -9.38
CA LEU A 124 -18.40 -25.38 -8.03
C LEU A 124 -19.72 -25.55 -7.27
N VAL A 125 -19.67 -26.28 -6.15
CA VAL A 125 -20.85 -26.61 -5.33
C VAL A 125 -20.52 -26.56 -3.84
N SER A 126 -21.49 -26.18 -3.01
CA SER A 126 -21.40 -26.30 -1.55
C SER A 126 -21.88 -27.69 -1.08
N GLY A 127 -21.24 -28.27 -0.07
CA GLY A 127 -21.54 -29.62 0.42
C GLY A 127 -22.89 -29.80 1.14
N ASP A 128 -23.72 -28.77 1.19
CA ASP A 128 -25.03 -28.72 1.84
C ASP A 128 -26.21 -28.55 0.84
N VAL A 129 -25.99 -28.98 -0.41
CA VAL A 129 -26.98 -28.89 -1.50
C VAL A 129 -27.71 -30.22 -1.69
N VAL A 130 -29.03 -30.16 -1.86
CA VAL A 130 -29.87 -31.29 -2.28
C VAL A 130 -30.47 -30.98 -3.64
N ALA A 131 -30.12 -31.81 -4.63
CA ALA A 131 -30.48 -31.56 -6.01
C ALA A 131 -30.79 -32.84 -6.80
N ASN A 132 -31.67 -32.76 -7.81
CA ASN A 132 -31.90 -33.80 -8.82
C ASN A 132 -31.75 -33.30 -10.27
N LEU A 133 -31.14 -32.12 -10.44
CA LEU A 133 -30.88 -31.48 -11.73
C LEU A 133 -29.91 -32.29 -12.61
N ASN A 134 -30.15 -32.34 -13.91
CA ASN A 134 -29.22 -32.93 -14.87
C ASN A 134 -28.04 -31.99 -15.16
N ILE A 135 -26.97 -32.09 -14.38
CA ILE A 135 -25.78 -31.23 -14.49
C ILE A 135 -25.08 -31.32 -15.86
N ALA A 136 -25.14 -32.47 -16.53
CA ALA A 136 -24.49 -32.67 -17.82
C ALA A 136 -25.12 -31.78 -18.92
N ALA A 137 -26.43 -31.52 -18.83
CA ALA A 137 -27.11 -30.61 -19.75
C ALA A 137 -26.67 -29.15 -19.54
N VAL A 138 -26.52 -28.73 -18.29
CA VAL A 138 -26.06 -27.38 -17.94
C VAL A 138 -24.60 -27.16 -18.37
N LEU A 139 -23.75 -28.18 -18.23
CA LEU A 139 -22.36 -28.12 -18.65
C LEU A 139 -22.22 -27.97 -20.17
N GLU A 140 -23.01 -28.71 -20.94
CA GLU A 140 -23.02 -28.58 -22.40
C GLU A 140 -23.49 -27.18 -22.81
N GLU A 141 -24.51 -26.64 -22.13
CA GLU A 141 -24.94 -25.26 -22.35
C GLU A 141 -23.82 -24.24 -22.06
N HIS A 142 -23.09 -24.41 -20.95
CA HIS A 142 -21.93 -23.58 -20.62
C HIS A 142 -20.85 -23.65 -21.71
N ARG A 143 -20.50 -24.85 -22.17
CA ARG A 143 -19.51 -25.05 -23.24
C ARG A 143 -19.94 -24.42 -24.55
N LEU A 144 -21.23 -24.49 -24.90
CA LEU A 144 -21.78 -23.82 -26.08
C LEU A 144 -21.72 -22.29 -25.96
N ARG A 145 -21.92 -21.74 -24.75
CA ARG A 145 -21.75 -20.30 -24.47
C ARG A 145 -20.29 -19.90 -24.62
N ARG A 146 -19.36 -20.66 -24.03
CA ARG A 146 -17.90 -20.43 -24.11
C ARG A 146 -17.36 -20.56 -25.54
N ALA A 147 -17.92 -21.46 -26.33
CA ALA A 147 -17.58 -21.60 -27.75
C ALA A 147 -18.00 -20.37 -28.59
N LYS A 148 -19.04 -19.65 -28.19
CA LYS A 148 -19.48 -18.39 -28.82
C LYS A 148 -18.75 -17.18 -28.27
N ASP A 149 -18.49 -17.18 -26.97
CA ASP A 149 -17.90 -16.07 -26.23
C ASP A 149 -16.92 -16.62 -25.19
N GLN A 150 -15.63 -16.40 -25.41
CA GLN A 150 -14.58 -16.89 -24.52
C GLN A 150 -14.66 -16.25 -23.13
N ASN A 151 -15.29 -15.08 -22.99
CA ASN A 151 -15.44 -14.38 -21.73
C ASN A 151 -16.60 -14.91 -20.87
N ALA A 152 -17.28 -15.97 -21.30
CA ALA A 152 -18.30 -16.64 -20.49
C ALA A 152 -17.66 -17.47 -19.37
N ILE A 153 -17.31 -16.82 -18.25
CA ILE A 153 -16.51 -17.42 -17.18
C ILE A 153 -17.32 -18.27 -16.19
N MET A 154 -18.61 -17.97 -16.02
CA MET A 154 -19.44 -18.65 -15.03
C MET A 154 -20.89 -18.79 -15.49
N THR A 155 -21.48 -19.95 -15.22
CA THR A 155 -22.92 -20.20 -15.37
C THR A 155 -23.53 -20.61 -14.03
N MET A 156 -24.34 -19.74 -13.44
CA MET A 156 -25.01 -19.95 -12.16
C MET A 156 -26.34 -20.68 -12.36
N VAL A 157 -26.60 -21.69 -11.54
CA VAL A 157 -27.89 -22.39 -11.52
C VAL A 157 -28.81 -21.70 -10.51
N MET A 158 -29.94 -21.17 -10.99
CA MET A 158 -30.95 -20.54 -10.15
C MET A 158 -32.30 -21.25 -10.29
N LYS A 159 -33.03 -21.35 -9.19
CA LYS A 159 -34.36 -21.97 -9.16
C LYS A 159 -35.46 -20.90 -9.06
N PRO A 160 -36.40 -20.83 -10.01
CA PRO A 160 -37.55 -19.94 -9.91
C PRO A 160 -38.51 -20.41 -8.81
N MET A 161 -38.80 -19.52 -7.86
CA MET A 161 -39.74 -19.74 -6.77
C MET A 161 -41.10 -19.14 -7.13
N GLN A 162 -42.11 -19.99 -7.30
CA GLN A 162 -43.43 -19.58 -7.77
C GLN A 162 -44.20 -18.72 -6.75
N SER A 163 -43.84 -18.79 -5.46
CA SER A 163 -44.50 -18.01 -4.41
C SER A 163 -43.52 -17.48 -3.38
N ALA A 164 -43.79 -16.30 -2.85
CA ALA A 164 -43.07 -15.75 -1.71
C ALA A 164 -43.14 -16.70 -0.50
N ALA A 165 -44.28 -17.38 -0.29
CA ALA A 165 -44.47 -18.33 0.80
C ALA A 165 -43.46 -19.50 0.77
N GLN A 166 -43.12 -20.02 -0.42
CA GLN A 166 -42.07 -21.04 -0.57
C GLN A 166 -40.70 -20.53 -0.15
N ARG A 167 -40.37 -19.27 -0.50
CA ARG A 167 -39.13 -18.60 -0.11
C ARG A 167 -39.05 -18.38 1.40
N TRP A 168 -40.13 -17.89 2.01
CA TRP A 168 -40.23 -17.69 3.45
C TRP A 168 -40.07 -18.99 4.24
N ARG A 169 -40.64 -20.10 3.73
CA ARG A 169 -40.49 -21.43 4.32
C ARG A 169 -39.04 -21.90 4.33
N LEU A 170 -38.30 -21.66 3.25
CA LEU A 170 -36.87 -21.96 3.16
C LEU A 170 -36.00 -20.97 3.95
N GLY A 171 -36.55 -19.82 4.36
CA GLY A 171 -35.81 -18.78 5.06
C GLY A 171 -34.67 -18.19 4.22
N LEU A 172 -34.78 -18.22 2.89
CA LEU A 172 -33.77 -17.68 1.99
C LEU A 172 -33.98 -16.18 1.81
N GLY A 173 -32.88 -15.42 1.74
CA GLY A 173 -32.92 -13.98 1.44
C GLY A 173 -33.53 -13.71 0.07
N GLU A 174 -34.13 -12.54 -0.11
CA GLU A 174 -34.58 -12.12 -1.44
C GLU A 174 -33.34 -11.72 -2.24
N ALA A 175 -33.24 -12.08 -3.51
CA ALA A 175 -32.19 -11.56 -4.39
C ALA A 175 -32.86 -10.81 -5.54
N LEU A 176 -32.42 -9.58 -5.78
CA LEU A 176 -32.84 -8.84 -6.97
C LEU A 176 -31.87 -9.17 -8.10
N THR A 177 -32.38 -9.77 -9.15
CA THR A 177 -31.60 -10.18 -10.33
C THR A 177 -32.07 -9.41 -11.57
N ALA A 178 -31.13 -8.88 -12.34
CA ALA A 178 -31.39 -8.29 -13.65
C ALA A 178 -30.78 -9.19 -14.73
N LEU A 179 -31.61 -9.66 -15.65
CA LEU A 179 -31.22 -10.59 -16.71
C LEU A 179 -31.52 -10.03 -18.10
N ASP A 180 -30.68 -10.39 -19.07
CA ASP A 180 -31.03 -10.31 -20.48
C ASP A 180 -31.98 -11.46 -20.84
N PRO A 181 -33.22 -11.20 -21.29
CA PRO A 181 -34.18 -12.26 -21.60
C PRO A 181 -33.79 -13.15 -22.79
N SER A 182 -32.88 -12.70 -23.66
CA SER A 182 -32.50 -13.44 -24.86
C SER A 182 -31.31 -14.37 -24.64
N THR A 183 -30.34 -13.92 -23.85
CA THR A 183 -29.08 -14.63 -23.61
C THR A 183 -29.00 -15.26 -22.22
N HIS A 184 -29.94 -14.93 -21.32
CA HIS A 184 -29.88 -15.24 -19.88
C HIS A 184 -28.56 -14.80 -19.23
N ARG A 185 -27.94 -13.73 -19.76
CA ARG A 185 -26.78 -13.07 -19.14
C ARG A 185 -27.23 -12.35 -17.87
N LEU A 186 -26.46 -12.51 -16.80
CA LEU A 186 -26.62 -11.76 -15.57
C LEU A 186 -26.02 -10.36 -15.74
N LEU A 187 -26.82 -9.34 -15.45
CA LEU A 187 -26.43 -7.93 -15.55
C LEU A 187 -26.24 -7.30 -14.17
N ARG A 188 -27.06 -7.71 -13.20
CA ARG A 188 -26.96 -7.26 -11.81
C ARG A 188 -27.46 -8.34 -10.86
N TYR A 189 -26.80 -8.43 -9.71
CA TYR A 189 -27.15 -9.34 -8.63
C TYR A 189 -27.00 -8.59 -7.30
N ASP A 190 -28.13 -8.32 -6.63
CA ASP A 190 -28.15 -7.72 -5.31
C ASP A 190 -28.77 -8.70 -4.30
N PRO A 191 -27.98 -9.29 -3.39
CA PRO A 191 -28.53 -10.09 -2.30
C PRO A 191 -29.18 -9.15 -1.27
N LEU A 192 -30.48 -9.33 -1.01
CA LEU A 192 -31.20 -8.63 0.06
C LEU A 192 -31.09 -9.47 1.33
N ASP A 193 -30.19 -9.05 2.22
CA ASP A 193 -30.13 -9.55 3.58
C ASP A 193 -31.50 -9.26 4.23
N GLY A 194 -32.12 -10.28 4.83
CA GLY A 194 -33.49 -10.27 5.37
C GLY A 194 -33.79 -9.23 6.47
N SER A 195 -32.91 -8.25 6.68
CA SER A 195 -33.21 -7.00 7.34
C SER A 195 -34.19 -6.17 6.49
N PHE A 196 -35.37 -5.89 7.02
CA PHE A 196 -36.39 -5.02 6.41
C PHE A 196 -35.95 -3.56 6.22
N ARG A 197 -34.66 -3.25 6.37
CA ARG A 197 -34.11 -1.88 6.37
C ARG A 197 -34.01 -1.29 4.96
N LYS A 198 -33.74 -2.07 3.92
CA LYS A 198 -33.69 -1.58 2.53
C LYS A 198 -35.04 -1.78 1.82
N ARG A 199 -35.90 -0.76 1.81
CA ARG A 199 -37.19 -0.75 1.09
C ARG A 199 -37.09 -0.28 -0.37
N ARG A 200 -35.90 0.07 -0.84
CA ARG A 200 -35.64 0.61 -2.18
C ARG A 200 -34.39 -0.07 -2.74
N ALA A 201 -34.41 -0.35 -4.04
CA ALA A 201 -33.25 -0.79 -4.80
C ALA A 201 -32.93 0.30 -5.82
N ALA A 202 -31.69 0.79 -5.83
CA ALA A 202 -31.20 1.75 -6.82
C ALA A 202 -30.68 0.98 -8.04
N MET A 203 -31.01 1.45 -9.24
CA MET A 203 -30.55 0.85 -10.49
C MET A 203 -29.73 1.87 -11.28
N GLU A 204 -28.55 1.46 -11.73
CA GLU A 204 -27.69 2.31 -12.54
C GLU A 204 -28.23 2.45 -13.96
N ALA A 205 -28.13 3.66 -14.51
CA ALA A 205 -28.55 3.96 -15.87
C ALA A 205 -27.76 3.17 -16.94
N GLN A 206 -26.53 2.75 -16.61
CA GLN A 206 -25.63 2.00 -17.49
C GLN A 206 -26.17 0.62 -17.92
N LEU A 207 -27.07 0.02 -17.12
CA LEU A 207 -27.72 -1.26 -17.46
C LEU A 207 -28.46 -1.21 -18.80
N TRP A 208 -28.95 -0.02 -19.18
CA TRP A 208 -29.78 0.24 -20.36
C TRP A 208 -29.00 0.68 -21.61
N GLY A 209 -27.68 0.81 -21.56
CA GLY A 209 -26.87 1.48 -22.59
C GLY A 209 -27.09 0.96 -24.03
N GLU A 210 -26.89 -0.33 -24.27
CA GLU A 210 -27.02 -0.96 -25.60
C GLU A 210 -28.19 -1.97 -25.70
N ARG A 211 -29.00 -2.08 -24.65
CA ARG A 211 -29.99 -3.17 -24.49
C ARG A 211 -31.42 -2.65 -24.57
N ASP A 212 -32.23 -3.26 -25.42
CA ASP A 212 -33.63 -2.89 -25.59
C ASP A 212 -34.55 -3.40 -24.46
N VAL A 213 -34.18 -4.53 -23.82
CA VAL A 213 -35.01 -5.18 -22.79
C VAL A 213 -34.13 -5.74 -21.67
N VAL A 214 -34.49 -5.42 -20.42
CA VAL A 214 -33.91 -5.99 -19.21
C VAL A 214 -35.04 -6.59 -18.37
N SER A 215 -34.89 -7.85 -17.96
CA SER A 215 -35.85 -8.56 -17.12
C SER A 215 -35.41 -8.49 -15.66
N LEU A 216 -36.17 -7.80 -14.82
CA LEU A 216 -35.95 -7.74 -13.36
C LEU A 216 -36.76 -8.83 -12.66
N ARG A 217 -36.07 -9.65 -11.87
CA ARG A 217 -36.63 -10.82 -11.21
C ARG A 217 -36.22 -10.92 -9.76
N THR A 218 -37.19 -11.18 -8.90
CA THR A 218 -37.02 -11.44 -7.46
C THR A 218 -37.45 -12.86 -7.08
N ASP A 219 -38.01 -13.60 -8.04
CA ASP A 219 -38.48 -14.97 -7.89
C ASP A 219 -37.35 -16.00 -8.00
N LEU A 220 -36.20 -15.64 -8.56
CA LEU A 220 -35.04 -16.51 -8.65
C LEU A 220 -34.34 -16.69 -7.30
N CYS A 221 -34.03 -17.94 -6.97
CA CYS A 221 -33.30 -18.33 -5.79
C CYS A 221 -31.94 -18.89 -6.19
N ASP A 222 -30.87 -18.38 -5.59
CA ASP A 222 -29.53 -18.95 -5.76
C ASP A 222 -29.43 -20.30 -5.04
N CYS A 223 -28.88 -21.28 -5.75
CA CYS A 223 -28.68 -22.64 -5.27
C CYS A 223 -27.23 -22.90 -4.83
N HIS A 224 -26.30 -21.95 -5.04
CA HIS A 224 -24.85 -22.12 -4.84
C HIS A 224 -24.28 -23.30 -5.65
N VAL A 225 -24.78 -23.45 -6.88
CA VAL A 225 -24.27 -24.38 -7.87
C VAL A 225 -23.88 -23.55 -9.09
N ALA A 226 -22.61 -23.57 -9.45
CA ALA A 226 -22.10 -22.86 -10.61
C ALA A 226 -21.17 -23.76 -11.43
N ILE A 227 -21.19 -23.57 -12.74
CA ILE A 227 -20.18 -24.13 -13.63
C ILE A 227 -19.21 -23.01 -13.93
N CYS A 228 -17.95 -23.22 -13.58
CA CYS A 228 -16.90 -22.22 -13.65
C CYS A 228 -15.82 -22.67 -14.63
N SER A 229 -15.27 -21.70 -15.35
CA SER A 229 -14.04 -21.86 -16.09
C SER A 229 -12.83 -21.55 -15.19
N LEU A 230 -11.62 -21.86 -15.65
CA LEU A 230 -10.39 -21.64 -14.87
C LEU A 230 -10.11 -20.15 -14.63
N GLU A 231 -10.62 -19.25 -15.48
CA GLU A 231 -10.49 -17.81 -15.33
C GLU A 231 -11.14 -17.29 -14.03
N VAL A 232 -12.11 -18.02 -13.47
CA VAL A 232 -12.67 -17.71 -12.15
C VAL A 232 -11.61 -17.84 -11.06
N LEU A 233 -10.79 -18.90 -11.09
CA LEU A 233 -9.73 -19.12 -10.10
C LEU A 233 -8.67 -18.01 -10.17
N VAL A 234 -8.29 -17.62 -11.38
CA VAL A 234 -7.35 -16.50 -11.61
C VAL A 234 -7.93 -15.19 -11.09
N ALA A 235 -9.21 -14.91 -11.35
CA ALA A 235 -9.86 -13.70 -10.85
C ALA A 235 -9.89 -13.62 -9.32
N PHE A 236 -10.06 -14.74 -8.62
CA PHE A 236 -9.94 -14.79 -7.16
C PHE A 236 -8.49 -14.59 -6.68
N SER A 237 -7.50 -15.04 -7.45
CA SER A 237 -6.07 -14.84 -7.14
C SER A 237 -5.61 -13.40 -7.36
N ASP A 238 -6.16 -12.69 -8.34
CA ASP A 238 -5.85 -11.28 -8.63
C ASP A 238 -6.57 -10.33 -7.64
N ASN A 239 -7.83 -10.63 -7.30
CA ASN A 239 -8.68 -9.79 -6.44
C ASN A 239 -8.86 -10.43 -5.04
N PHE A 240 -8.02 -9.98 -4.08
CA PHE A 240 -7.98 -10.50 -2.71
C PHE A 240 -9.19 -10.12 -1.84
N ASP A 241 -9.88 -9.07 -2.23
CA ASP A 241 -11.10 -8.52 -1.64
C ASP A 241 -12.33 -9.42 -1.85
N TYR A 242 -12.30 -10.35 -2.81
CA TYR A 242 -13.39 -11.30 -3.00
C TYR A 242 -13.36 -12.42 -1.95
N GLN A 243 -14.22 -12.34 -0.93
CA GLN A 243 -14.30 -13.34 0.15
C GLN A 243 -15.48 -14.29 -0.05
N ASN A 244 -16.63 -13.74 -0.43
CA ASN A 244 -17.86 -14.46 -0.73
C ASN A 244 -18.12 -14.49 -2.25
N ILE A 245 -18.44 -15.68 -2.78
CA ILE A 245 -18.68 -15.87 -4.21
C ILE A 245 -19.85 -15.02 -4.73
N GLN A 246 -20.94 -14.93 -3.97
CA GLN A 246 -22.15 -14.22 -4.40
C GLN A 246 -22.08 -12.73 -4.11
N ARG A 247 -21.65 -12.35 -2.90
CA ARG A 247 -21.72 -10.95 -2.45
C ARG A 247 -20.63 -10.10 -3.08
N ASP A 248 -19.43 -10.66 -3.26
CA ASP A 248 -18.26 -9.87 -3.63
C ASP A 248 -17.85 -10.20 -5.07
N PHE A 249 -17.66 -11.47 -5.41
CA PHE A 249 -17.20 -11.85 -6.74
C PHE A 249 -18.25 -11.60 -7.83
N VAL A 250 -19.49 -12.07 -7.68
CA VAL A 250 -20.54 -11.84 -8.68
C VAL A 250 -20.83 -10.34 -8.82
N SER A 251 -20.94 -9.59 -7.72
CA SER A 251 -21.21 -8.15 -7.79
C SER A 251 -20.04 -7.36 -8.36
N GLY A 252 -18.80 -7.71 -7.99
CA GLY A 252 -17.56 -7.11 -8.49
C GLY A 252 -17.38 -7.32 -9.99
N VAL A 253 -17.49 -8.56 -10.47
CA VAL A 253 -17.40 -8.89 -11.91
C VAL A 253 -18.48 -8.18 -12.74
N LEU A 254 -19.67 -7.97 -12.17
CA LEU A 254 -20.75 -7.25 -12.86
C LEU A 254 -20.53 -5.73 -12.87
N SER A 255 -19.79 -5.19 -11.91
CA SER A 255 -19.45 -3.77 -11.80
C SER A 255 -18.20 -3.41 -12.62
N GLU A 256 -17.27 -4.35 -12.76
CA GLU A 256 -16.02 -4.19 -13.50
C GLU A 256 -16.20 -4.50 -14.98
N GLU A 257 -16.55 -3.49 -15.78
CA GLU A 257 -16.73 -3.66 -17.23
C GLU A 257 -15.39 -3.83 -17.99
N GLU A 258 -14.26 -3.44 -17.39
CA GLU A 258 -12.94 -3.40 -18.04
C GLU A 258 -12.34 -4.80 -18.33
N LEU A 259 -12.59 -5.80 -17.47
CA LEU A 259 -12.12 -7.17 -17.67
C LEU A 259 -12.97 -7.93 -18.71
N GLY A 260 -14.16 -7.44 -19.04
CA GLY A 260 -15.03 -7.99 -20.08
C GLY A 260 -15.62 -9.38 -19.79
N ASN A 261 -15.46 -9.89 -18.57
CA ASN A 261 -15.96 -11.19 -18.10
C ASN A 261 -17.49 -11.19 -17.96
N LYS A 262 -18.12 -12.32 -18.29
CA LYS A 262 -19.59 -12.44 -18.34
C LYS A 262 -20.08 -13.65 -17.56
N ILE A 263 -21.09 -13.41 -16.73
CA ILE A 263 -21.79 -14.41 -15.94
C ILE A 263 -23.17 -14.66 -16.57
N TYR A 264 -23.56 -15.92 -16.67
CA TYR A 264 -24.85 -16.34 -17.21
C TYR A 264 -25.66 -17.13 -16.17
N VAL A 265 -26.98 -17.20 -16.36
CA VAL A 265 -27.89 -17.96 -15.51
C VAL A 265 -28.48 -19.14 -16.27
N HIS A 266 -28.65 -20.27 -15.58
CA HIS A 266 -29.46 -21.41 -16.01
C HIS A 266 -30.63 -21.58 -15.03
N GLU A 267 -31.86 -21.60 -15.56
CA GLU A 267 -33.07 -21.66 -14.75
C GLU A 267 -33.58 -23.10 -14.58
N ALA A 268 -33.49 -23.64 -13.36
CA ALA A 268 -33.96 -24.99 -13.04
C ALA A 268 -35.48 -24.99 -12.75
N VAL A 269 -36.31 -24.99 -13.79
CA VAL A 269 -37.79 -24.88 -13.67
C VAL A 269 -38.45 -26.16 -13.15
N HIS A 270 -38.01 -27.32 -13.63
CA HIS A 270 -38.65 -28.60 -13.33
C HIS A 270 -37.95 -29.38 -12.22
N ASP A 271 -36.65 -29.14 -12.06
CA ASP A 271 -35.81 -29.89 -11.13
C ASP A 271 -35.83 -29.27 -9.73
N TYR A 272 -35.66 -30.12 -8.74
CA TYR A 272 -35.46 -29.73 -7.36
C TYR A 272 -33.98 -29.46 -7.11
N VAL A 273 -33.63 -28.22 -6.79
CA VAL A 273 -32.28 -27.81 -6.35
C VAL A 273 -32.47 -26.80 -5.23
N VAL A 274 -31.98 -27.12 -4.03
CA VAL A 274 -32.07 -26.24 -2.86
C VAL A 274 -30.84 -26.45 -1.96
N ARG A 275 -30.32 -25.35 -1.40
CA ARG A 275 -29.27 -25.37 -0.38
C ARG A 275 -29.85 -25.28 1.02
N VAL A 276 -29.29 -26.04 1.95
CA VAL A 276 -29.62 -25.95 3.37
C VAL A 276 -28.80 -24.82 4.02
N HIS A 277 -29.28 -23.59 3.98
CA HIS A 277 -28.55 -22.43 4.51
C HIS A 277 -28.72 -22.21 6.02
N ASN A 278 -29.95 -22.31 6.54
CA ASN A 278 -30.34 -22.09 7.94
C ASN A 278 -31.24 -23.22 8.48
N LEU A 279 -31.62 -23.13 9.75
CA LEU A 279 -32.48 -24.13 10.40
C LEU A 279 -33.89 -24.25 9.79
N ARG A 280 -34.43 -23.15 9.23
CA ARG A 280 -35.72 -23.20 8.52
C ARG A 280 -35.60 -23.99 7.22
N SER A 281 -34.54 -23.73 6.44
CA SER A 281 -34.22 -24.53 5.25
C SER A 281 -33.96 -25.99 5.60
N TYR A 282 -33.34 -26.29 6.75
CA TYR A 282 -33.09 -27.66 7.18
C TYR A 282 -34.40 -28.43 7.43
N ASP A 283 -35.36 -27.82 8.12
CA ASP A 283 -36.69 -28.41 8.34
C ASP A 283 -37.50 -28.51 7.03
N ALA A 284 -37.49 -27.45 6.23
CA ALA A 284 -38.21 -27.38 4.96
C ALA A 284 -37.69 -28.42 3.95
N VAL A 285 -36.37 -28.55 3.79
CA VAL A 285 -35.77 -29.54 2.89
C VAL A 285 -36.00 -30.96 3.43
N SER A 286 -35.98 -31.17 4.76
CA SER A 286 -36.33 -32.46 5.35
C SER A 286 -37.75 -32.87 4.98
N SER A 287 -38.70 -31.94 5.10
CA SER A 287 -40.09 -32.16 4.69
C SER A 287 -40.21 -32.41 3.18
N ASP A 288 -39.46 -31.69 2.35
CA ASP A 288 -39.48 -31.85 0.89
C ASP A 288 -38.97 -33.23 0.45
N ILE A 289 -37.94 -33.75 1.13
CA ILE A 289 -37.43 -35.11 0.91
C ILE A 289 -38.49 -36.15 1.28
N LEU A 290 -39.15 -36.01 2.44
CA LEU A 290 -40.22 -36.93 2.87
C LEU A 290 -41.41 -36.91 1.92
N GLN A 291 -41.74 -35.75 1.37
CA GLN A 291 -42.80 -35.56 0.37
C GLN A 291 -42.38 -35.91 -1.06
N ARG A 292 -41.14 -36.42 -1.25
CA ARG A 292 -40.59 -36.91 -2.51
C ARG A 292 -40.31 -35.85 -3.58
N TRP A 293 -40.17 -34.58 -3.20
CA TRP A 293 -39.77 -33.53 -4.15
C TRP A 293 -38.36 -33.77 -4.72
N ALA A 294 -37.47 -34.38 -3.94
CA ALA A 294 -36.08 -34.68 -4.32
C ALA A 294 -35.89 -36.05 -5.03
N PHE A 295 -36.95 -36.65 -5.59
CA PHE A 295 -36.84 -37.95 -6.27
C PHE A 295 -35.80 -37.90 -7.41
N PRO A 296 -34.86 -38.87 -7.54
CA PRO A 296 -34.84 -40.19 -6.89
C PRO A 296 -34.17 -40.26 -5.51
N PHE A 297 -33.66 -39.14 -4.96
CA PHE A 297 -32.95 -39.10 -3.67
C PHE A 297 -33.92 -39.08 -2.48
N THR A 298 -34.78 -40.09 -2.39
CA THR A 298 -35.74 -40.29 -1.31
C THR A 298 -35.37 -41.52 -0.47
N PRO A 299 -35.69 -41.57 0.84
CA PRO A 299 -35.21 -42.62 1.74
C PRO A 299 -35.56 -44.05 1.28
N ASP A 300 -36.73 -44.24 0.67
CA ASP A 300 -37.23 -45.53 0.18
C ASP A 300 -36.42 -46.15 -0.95
N THR A 301 -35.68 -45.33 -1.72
CA THR A 301 -34.81 -45.84 -2.79
C THR A 301 -33.55 -46.52 -2.24
N ASN A 302 -33.18 -46.21 -0.99
CA ASN A 302 -31.97 -46.71 -0.32
C ASN A 302 -30.68 -46.54 -1.16
N LEU A 303 -30.64 -45.55 -2.06
CA LEU A 303 -29.45 -45.21 -2.87
C LEU A 303 -28.29 -44.68 -2.01
N LEU A 304 -28.60 -44.17 -0.83
CA LEU A 304 -27.67 -43.64 0.16
C LEU A 304 -27.56 -44.61 1.34
N PRO A 305 -26.74 -45.67 1.25
CA PRO A 305 -26.57 -46.63 2.34
C PRO A 305 -25.83 -45.99 3.51
N LEU A 306 -26.49 -45.91 4.65
CA LEU A 306 -25.86 -45.55 5.91
C LEU A 306 -25.02 -46.71 6.42
N HIS A 307 -23.70 -46.55 6.48
CA HIS A 307 -22.81 -47.51 7.11
C HIS A 307 -22.74 -47.26 8.63
N GLY A 308 -23.08 -48.29 9.42
CA GLY A 308 -23.05 -48.23 10.87
C GLY A 308 -23.24 -49.63 11.49
N PRO A 309 -23.24 -49.77 12.82
CA PRO A 309 -23.33 -51.06 13.51
C PRO A 309 -24.62 -51.86 13.21
N TRP A 310 -25.62 -51.22 12.59
CA TRP A 310 -26.93 -51.79 12.25
C TRP A 310 -27.09 -52.14 10.77
N GLY A 311 -26.03 -52.07 9.95
CA GLY A 311 -26.07 -52.38 8.51
C GLY A 311 -26.58 -51.22 7.63
N PRO A 312 -26.73 -51.47 6.30
CA PRO A 312 -27.18 -50.46 5.33
C PRO A 312 -28.63 -50.01 5.60
N SER A 313 -29.00 -48.84 5.08
CA SER A 313 -30.39 -48.34 5.18
C SER A 313 -31.38 -49.24 4.46
N THR A 314 -32.54 -49.43 5.10
CA THR A 314 -33.60 -50.37 4.66
C THR A 314 -34.98 -49.75 4.76
N PHE A 315 -35.10 -48.45 4.45
CA PHE A 315 -36.37 -47.75 4.54
C PHE A 315 -37.40 -48.34 3.58
N CYS A 316 -38.59 -48.60 4.11
CA CYS A 316 -39.77 -48.99 3.37
C CYS A 316 -40.79 -47.85 3.40
N TYR A 317 -41.33 -47.49 2.24
CA TYR A 317 -42.38 -46.48 2.11
C TYR A 317 -43.77 -47.06 2.41
N THR A 318 -44.55 -46.32 3.19
CA THR A 318 -45.96 -46.62 3.47
C THR A 318 -46.84 -45.38 3.25
N ARG A 319 -48.17 -45.56 3.19
CA ARG A 319 -49.12 -44.48 2.91
C ARG A 319 -48.97 -43.32 3.90
N HIS A 320 -49.27 -42.10 3.43
CA HIS A 320 -49.10 -40.84 4.17
C HIS A 320 -47.63 -40.46 4.41
N ASN A 321 -46.73 -40.84 3.50
CA ASN A 321 -45.30 -40.51 3.56
C ASN A 321 -44.62 -40.98 4.84
N ILE A 322 -44.95 -42.20 5.26
CA ILE A 322 -44.35 -42.82 6.44
C ILE A 322 -43.23 -43.76 5.99
N TYR A 323 -42.01 -43.51 6.45
CA TYR A 323 -40.80 -44.28 6.14
C TYR A 323 -40.35 -45.05 7.38
N LYS A 324 -40.11 -46.36 7.25
CA LYS A 324 -39.68 -47.21 8.36
C LYS A 324 -38.54 -48.12 7.93
N GLU A 325 -37.45 -48.17 8.69
CA GLU A 325 -36.40 -49.18 8.48
C GLU A 325 -36.80 -50.54 9.04
N GLN A 326 -36.06 -51.59 8.65
CA GLN A 326 -36.16 -52.91 9.28
C GLN A 326 -35.67 -52.81 10.74
N SER A 327 -36.26 -53.56 11.66
CA SER A 327 -35.99 -53.57 13.12
C SER A 327 -36.59 -52.43 13.99
N VAL A 328 -37.58 -51.69 13.49
CA VAL A 328 -38.33 -50.73 14.32
C VAL A 328 -39.40 -51.44 15.17
N CYS A 329 -39.41 -51.16 16.47
CA CYS A 329 -40.39 -51.68 17.42
C CYS A 329 -41.44 -50.60 17.73
N ILE A 330 -42.68 -50.78 17.26
CA ILE A 330 -43.79 -49.85 17.52
C ILE A 330 -44.85 -50.58 18.34
N SER A 331 -45.21 -50.05 19.51
CA SER A 331 -46.31 -50.61 20.31
C SER A 331 -47.66 -50.50 19.58
N ARG A 332 -48.58 -51.42 19.88
CA ARG A 332 -49.93 -51.47 19.27
C ARG A 332 -50.77 -50.23 19.55
N SER A 333 -50.53 -49.55 20.67
CA SER A 333 -51.26 -48.36 21.11
C SER A 333 -50.63 -47.04 20.64
N ALA A 334 -49.43 -47.09 20.05
CA ALA A 334 -48.71 -45.91 19.57
C ALA A 334 -49.28 -45.39 18.24
N GLN A 335 -49.27 -44.07 18.06
CA GLN A 335 -49.80 -43.40 16.89
C GLN A 335 -48.67 -42.74 16.09
N VAL A 336 -48.45 -43.24 14.87
CA VAL A 336 -47.52 -42.65 13.91
C VAL A 336 -48.31 -41.94 12.81
N GLY A 337 -48.19 -40.62 12.77
CA GLY A 337 -48.85 -39.72 11.82
C GLY A 337 -48.13 -39.64 10.48
N HIS A 338 -48.58 -38.70 9.64
CA HIS A 338 -48.06 -38.47 8.30
C HIS A 338 -46.66 -37.83 8.32
N ASP A 339 -45.97 -37.87 7.17
CA ASP A 339 -44.65 -37.25 6.92
C ASP A 339 -43.63 -37.61 8.01
N THR A 340 -43.48 -38.90 8.31
CA THR A 340 -42.66 -39.37 9.44
C THR A 340 -41.64 -40.42 8.97
N ALA A 341 -40.37 -40.27 9.39
CA ALA A 341 -39.32 -41.25 9.12
C ALA A 341 -38.77 -41.85 10.42
N ILE A 342 -38.62 -43.17 10.49
CA ILE A 342 -38.15 -43.89 11.68
C ILE A 342 -36.97 -44.79 11.32
N GLY A 343 -35.82 -44.54 11.94
CA GLY A 343 -34.59 -45.32 11.79
C GLY A 343 -34.60 -46.65 12.56
N ALA A 344 -33.72 -47.56 12.16
CA ALA A 344 -33.54 -48.91 12.71
C ALA A 344 -33.20 -48.91 14.21
N GLY A 345 -33.64 -49.96 14.91
CA GLY A 345 -33.42 -50.13 16.35
C GLY A 345 -34.23 -49.20 17.26
N THR A 346 -35.09 -48.35 16.70
CA THR A 346 -35.90 -47.39 17.47
C THR A 346 -37.13 -48.06 18.10
N HIS A 347 -37.40 -47.70 19.35
CA HIS A 347 -38.53 -48.22 20.14
C HIS A 347 -39.53 -47.09 20.44
N ILE A 348 -40.80 -47.31 20.09
CA ILE A 348 -41.92 -46.41 20.38
C ILE A 348 -42.89 -47.15 21.30
N GLU A 349 -42.98 -46.68 22.55
CA GLU A 349 -43.75 -47.28 23.64
C GLU A 349 -45.26 -46.93 23.58
N ASP A 350 -46.01 -47.42 24.55
CA ASP A 350 -47.47 -47.28 24.60
C ASP A 350 -47.97 -45.82 24.59
N HIS A 351 -49.02 -45.56 23.82
CA HIS A 351 -49.71 -44.26 23.70
C HIS A 351 -48.86 -43.08 23.21
N ALA A 352 -47.62 -43.30 22.78
CA ALA A 352 -46.79 -42.27 22.19
C ALA A 352 -47.37 -41.75 20.87
N GLN A 353 -47.21 -40.45 20.60
CA GLN A 353 -47.65 -39.79 19.37
C GLN A 353 -46.45 -39.20 18.64
N VAL A 354 -46.27 -39.58 17.36
CA VAL A 354 -45.21 -39.06 16.50
C VAL A 354 -45.84 -38.57 15.20
N VAL A 355 -45.72 -37.28 14.88
CA VAL A 355 -46.32 -36.68 13.68
C VAL A 355 -45.34 -35.71 13.01
N SER A 356 -45.23 -35.76 11.68
CA SER A 356 -44.39 -34.87 10.88
C SER A 356 -42.96 -34.76 11.40
N SER A 357 -42.36 -35.89 11.80
CA SER A 357 -41.09 -35.90 12.54
C SER A 357 -40.09 -36.90 11.95
N VAL A 358 -38.81 -36.59 12.05
CA VAL A 358 -37.71 -37.48 11.65
C VAL A 358 -37.08 -38.06 12.91
N ILE A 359 -37.08 -39.38 13.03
CA ILE A 359 -36.45 -40.10 14.15
C ILE A 359 -35.26 -40.90 13.65
N GLY A 360 -34.11 -40.64 14.27
CA GLY A 360 -32.85 -41.34 14.07
C GLY A 360 -32.87 -42.83 14.40
N ARG A 361 -31.71 -43.46 14.21
CA ARG A 361 -31.47 -44.86 14.59
C ARG A 361 -31.23 -44.98 16.10
N ASN A 362 -31.64 -46.11 16.67
CA ASN A 362 -31.44 -46.46 18.08
C ASN A 362 -32.01 -45.43 19.06
N CYS A 363 -33.18 -44.86 18.76
CA CYS A 363 -33.87 -43.93 19.65
C CYS A 363 -34.90 -44.66 20.53
N ARG A 364 -35.23 -44.09 21.69
CA ARG A 364 -36.29 -44.58 22.58
C ARG A 364 -37.30 -43.48 22.83
N VAL A 365 -38.57 -43.76 22.56
CA VAL A 365 -39.70 -42.86 22.81
C VAL A 365 -40.60 -43.51 23.86
N GLY A 366 -40.63 -42.91 25.05
CA GLY A 366 -41.34 -43.39 26.22
C GLY A 366 -42.87 -43.30 26.11
N LYS A 367 -43.55 -43.77 27.15
CA LYS A 367 -45.01 -43.87 27.21
C LYS A 367 -45.64 -42.48 27.27
N ASN A 368 -46.73 -42.28 26.55
CA ASN A 368 -47.45 -40.99 26.45
C ASN A 368 -46.59 -39.80 25.94
N ALA A 369 -45.40 -40.05 25.38
CA ALA A 369 -44.57 -38.98 24.82
C ALA A 369 -45.20 -38.42 23.53
N CYS A 370 -45.07 -37.11 23.31
CA CYS A 370 -45.63 -36.43 22.14
C CYS A 370 -44.52 -35.72 21.36
N ILE A 371 -44.27 -36.15 20.12
CA ILE A 371 -43.26 -35.61 19.22
C ILE A 371 -43.96 -35.07 17.97
N ARG A 372 -43.80 -33.78 17.69
CA ARG A 372 -44.43 -33.11 16.55
C ARG A 372 -43.46 -32.19 15.84
N GLY A 373 -43.37 -32.26 14.51
CA GLY A 373 -42.55 -31.34 13.70
C GLY A 373 -41.07 -31.36 14.06
N SER A 374 -40.56 -32.43 14.69
CA SER A 374 -39.25 -32.42 15.35
C SER A 374 -38.28 -33.38 14.67
N THR A 375 -37.00 -33.01 14.68
CA THR A 375 -35.91 -33.82 14.12
C THR A 375 -35.03 -34.35 15.24
N LEU A 376 -35.09 -35.66 15.46
CA LEU A 376 -34.30 -36.39 16.44
C LEU A 376 -33.19 -37.13 15.71
N HIS A 377 -31.93 -36.84 16.04
CA HIS A 377 -30.78 -37.57 15.52
C HIS A 377 -30.67 -38.96 16.18
N GLY A 378 -29.60 -39.71 15.89
CA GLY A 378 -29.40 -41.05 16.44
C GLY A 378 -29.20 -41.06 17.96
N ASN A 379 -29.48 -42.19 18.60
CA ASN A 379 -29.22 -42.42 20.02
C ASN A 379 -29.95 -41.46 20.99
N VAL A 380 -31.09 -40.88 20.59
CA VAL A 380 -31.88 -39.97 21.44
C VAL A 380 -32.85 -40.77 22.32
N THR A 381 -32.91 -40.43 23.60
CA THR A 381 -33.87 -41.02 24.55
C THR A 381 -34.86 -39.95 25.01
N VAL A 382 -36.15 -40.18 24.77
CA VAL A 382 -37.27 -39.37 25.26
C VAL A 382 -38.03 -40.24 26.26
N GLU A 383 -37.99 -39.87 27.54
CA GLU A 383 -38.69 -40.60 28.61
C GLU A 383 -40.21 -40.36 28.60
N ASP A 384 -40.91 -40.99 29.54
CA ASP A 384 -42.36 -40.98 29.64
C ASP A 384 -42.92 -39.55 29.85
N GLY A 385 -44.04 -39.23 29.19
CA GLY A 385 -44.76 -37.95 29.36
C GLY A 385 -44.08 -36.72 28.75
N ALA A 386 -42.90 -36.86 28.15
CA ALA A 386 -42.18 -35.73 27.55
C ALA A 386 -42.83 -35.21 26.26
N VAL A 387 -42.76 -33.90 26.05
CA VAL A 387 -43.35 -33.21 24.88
C VAL A 387 -42.27 -32.46 24.10
N VAL A 388 -42.14 -32.77 22.82
CA VAL A 388 -41.18 -32.16 21.91
C VAL A 388 -41.92 -31.62 20.68
N THR A 389 -41.84 -30.31 20.47
CA THR A 389 -42.52 -29.63 19.37
C THR A 389 -41.53 -28.76 18.58
N GLU A 390 -41.48 -28.94 17.26
CA GLU A 390 -40.68 -28.12 16.31
C GLU A 390 -39.23 -27.89 16.77
N ALA A 391 -38.59 -28.93 17.29
CA ALA A 391 -37.25 -28.85 17.87
C ALA A 391 -36.26 -29.81 17.20
N VAL A 392 -34.97 -29.46 17.29
CA VAL A 392 -33.86 -30.31 16.82
C VAL A 392 -33.09 -30.86 18.01
N LEU A 393 -33.05 -32.19 18.12
CA LEU A 393 -32.30 -32.92 19.14
C LEU A 393 -31.13 -33.66 18.49
N CYS A 394 -29.91 -33.27 18.86
CA CYS A 394 -28.69 -33.87 18.37
C CYS A 394 -28.44 -35.28 18.95
N GLU A 395 -27.38 -35.92 18.46
CA GLU A 395 -27.06 -37.30 18.83
C GLU A 395 -26.74 -37.45 20.33
N GLY A 396 -27.34 -38.47 20.96
CA GLY A 396 -27.11 -38.81 22.36
C GLY A 396 -27.85 -37.95 23.40
N CYS A 397 -28.79 -37.08 22.99
CA CYS A 397 -29.59 -36.30 23.93
C CYS A 397 -30.55 -37.17 24.75
N THR A 398 -30.77 -36.79 26.01
CA THR A 398 -31.76 -37.44 26.89
C THR A 398 -32.75 -36.41 27.42
N VAL A 399 -34.03 -36.61 27.10
CA VAL A 399 -35.15 -35.80 27.61
C VAL A 399 -35.84 -36.59 28.70
N MET A 400 -35.71 -36.13 29.95
CA MET A 400 -36.27 -36.84 31.09
C MET A 400 -37.80 -36.70 31.20
N THR A 401 -38.37 -37.48 32.11
CA THR A 401 -39.81 -37.59 32.37
C THR A 401 -40.46 -36.21 32.55
N ASP A 402 -41.61 -36.00 31.89
CA ASP A 402 -42.43 -34.76 31.92
C ASP A 402 -41.71 -33.47 31.48
N ALA A 403 -40.58 -33.56 30.79
CA ALA A 403 -39.90 -32.38 30.23
C ALA A 403 -40.61 -31.85 28.97
N VAL A 404 -40.57 -30.54 28.77
CA VAL A 404 -41.23 -29.85 27.63
C VAL A 404 -40.20 -29.06 26.83
N ILE A 405 -40.12 -29.35 25.54
CA ILE A 405 -39.26 -28.62 24.59
C ILE A 405 -40.15 -27.81 23.65
N ALA A 406 -40.10 -26.49 23.81
CA ALA A 406 -40.90 -25.56 23.02
C ALA A 406 -40.38 -25.39 21.58
N PRO A 407 -41.21 -24.86 20.66
CA PRO A 407 -40.88 -24.66 19.26
C PRO A 407 -39.60 -23.86 19.01
N GLY A 408 -38.81 -24.29 18.01
CA GLY A 408 -37.58 -23.64 17.58
C GLY A 408 -36.39 -23.83 18.53
N ALA A 409 -36.52 -24.66 19.56
CA ALA A 409 -35.41 -24.98 20.45
C ALA A 409 -34.40 -25.95 19.79
N ILE A 410 -33.12 -25.76 20.10
CA ILE A 410 -32.02 -26.60 19.61
C ILE A 410 -31.28 -27.17 20.82
N VAL A 411 -31.17 -28.50 20.86
CA VAL A 411 -30.47 -29.22 21.93
C VAL A 411 -29.26 -29.92 21.31
N SER A 412 -28.05 -29.42 21.64
CA SER A 412 -26.77 -29.95 21.14
C SER A 412 -26.46 -31.35 21.69
N PHE A 413 -25.40 -31.97 21.17
CA PHE A 413 -25.01 -33.35 21.45
C PHE A 413 -24.89 -33.65 22.94
N LYS A 414 -25.38 -34.85 23.34
CA LYS A 414 -25.27 -35.39 24.71
C LYS A 414 -25.87 -34.54 25.83
N VAL A 415 -26.68 -33.52 25.52
CA VAL A 415 -27.38 -32.72 26.52
C VAL A 415 -28.47 -33.53 27.20
N VAL A 416 -28.59 -33.37 28.52
CA VAL A 416 -29.63 -33.97 29.35
C VAL A 416 -30.59 -32.90 29.83
N VAL A 417 -31.87 -33.00 29.45
CA VAL A 417 -32.93 -32.11 29.92
C VAL A 417 -33.55 -32.73 31.18
N GLY A 418 -33.45 -32.01 32.31
CA GLY A 418 -33.92 -32.50 33.61
C GLY A 418 -35.43 -32.74 33.69
N ARG A 419 -35.86 -33.54 34.67
CA ARG A 419 -37.28 -33.88 34.91
C ARG A 419 -38.13 -32.65 35.12
N GLY A 420 -39.28 -32.58 34.43
CA GLY A 420 -40.24 -31.46 34.55
C GLY A 420 -39.71 -30.09 34.09
N GLN A 421 -38.52 -30.03 33.47
CA GLN A 421 -37.95 -28.77 32.98
C GLN A 421 -38.56 -28.38 31.64
N THR A 422 -38.77 -27.08 31.44
CA THR A 422 -39.27 -26.54 30.18
C THR A 422 -38.19 -25.71 29.51
N ILE A 423 -37.82 -26.08 28.29
CA ILE A 423 -36.92 -25.27 27.44
C ILE A 423 -37.79 -24.26 26.69
N PRO A 424 -37.55 -22.94 26.83
CA PRO A 424 -38.31 -21.91 26.12
C PRO A 424 -38.11 -21.96 24.61
N ALA A 425 -39.06 -21.38 23.87
CA ALA A 425 -39.00 -21.32 22.41
C ALA A 425 -37.74 -20.58 21.92
N HIS A 426 -37.18 -21.00 20.79
CA HIS A 426 -35.96 -20.43 20.19
C HIS A 426 -34.69 -20.48 21.06
N THR A 427 -34.67 -21.29 22.11
CA THR A 427 -33.50 -21.45 22.99
C THR A 427 -32.49 -22.42 22.38
N ARG A 428 -31.20 -22.08 22.45
CA ARG A 428 -30.09 -22.96 22.03
C ARG A 428 -29.35 -23.47 23.27
N VAL A 429 -29.27 -24.79 23.43
CA VAL A 429 -28.63 -25.44 24.59
C VAL A 429 -27.44 -26.25 24.12
N SER A 430 -26.27 -26.05 24.75
CA SER A 430 -25.03 -26.76 24.44
C SER A 430 -24.22 -27.04 25.70
N LEU A 431 -23.38 -28.09 25.66
CA LEU A 431 -22.38 -28.36 26.70
C LEU A 431 -21.11 -27.52 26.51
N CYS A 432 -20.84 -27.06 25.30
CA CYS A 432 -19.69 -26.20 25.00
C CYS A 432 -20.02 -24.74 25.30
N GLN A 433 -19.08 -24.03 25.92
CA GLN A 433 -19.20 -22.60 26.21
C GLN A 433 -19.27 -21.81 24.90
N GLN A 434 -20.32 -21.01 24.72
CA GLN A 434 -20.44 -20.09 23.59
C GLN A 434 -19.76 -18.77 23.95
N LEU A 435 -18.83 -18.31 23.12
CA LEU A 435 -18.33 -16.96 23.18
C LEU A 435 -19.43 -16.02 22.69
N THR A 436 -20.00 -15.20 23.58
CA THR A 436 -20.80 -14.04 23.18
C THR A 436 -19.85 -12.98 22.64
N ILE A 437 -19.71 -12.92 21.33
CA ILE A 437 -19.00 -11.83 20.67
C ILE A 437 -20.02 -10.70 20.45
N THR A 438 -19.95 -9.68 21.28
CA THR A 438 -20.53 -8.36 21.00
C THR A 438 -19.46 -7.57 20.26
N GLY A 439 -19.49 -7.63 18.94
CA GLY A 439 -18.59 -6.89 18.05
C GLY A 439 -18.96 -7.16 16.60
N SER A 440 -19.22 -6.08 15.85
CA SER A 440 -19.29 -6.10 14.39
C SER A 440 -17.86 -6.14 13.86
N ASP A 441 -17.45 -7.28 13.30
CA ASP A 441 -16.51 -7.36 12.18
C ASP A 441 -16.38 -8.84 11.76
N ASP A 442 -16.64 -9.09 10.47
CA ASP A 442 -16.55 -10.41 9.80
C ASP A 442 -15.11 -10.99 9.81
N GLU A 443 -14.14 -10.31 10.46
CA GLU A 443 -12.73 -10.72 10.53
C GLU A 443 -12.37 -11.63 11.73
N LEU A 444 -13.24 -11.81 12.72
CA LEU A 444 -12.96 -12.61 13.92
C LEU A 444 -13.53 -14.04 13.87
N GLU A 445 -14.02 -14.51 12.72
CA GLU A 445 -14.87 -15.70 12.62
C GLU A 445 -14.18 -17.07 12.84
N TYR A 446 -12.85 -17.13 13.00
CA TYR A 446 -12.10 -18.39 13.20
C TYR A 446 -10.94 -18.31 14.20
N ALA A 447 -11.08 -17.60 15.32
CA ALA A 447 -10.14 -17.72 16.44
C ALA A 447 -10.27 -19.09 17.13
N LYS A 448 -9.15 -19.80 17.37
CA LYS A 448 -9.14 -21.03 18.16
C LYS A 448 -9.09 -20.70 19.65
N PRO A 449 -9.61 -21.58 20.52
CA PRO A 449 -9.36 -21.51 21.97
C PRO A 449 -7.89 -21.73 22.36
N GLU A 450 -7.07 -22.28 21.47
CA GLU A 450 -5.67 -22.68 21.74
C GLU A 450 -4.63 -21.58 21.46
N ASP A 451 -5.03 -20.44 20.87
CA ASP A 451 -4.12 -19.32 20.56
C ASP A 451 -3.97 -18.32 21.73
N LEU A 452 -4.30 -18.74 22.96
CA LEU A 452 -4.08 -18.01 24.20
C LEU A 452 -3.15 -18.85 25.10
N GLU A 453 -1.83 -18.70 24.94
CA GLU A 453 -0.87 -19.25 25.89
C GLU A 453 -0.83 -18.41 27.19
N ASP A 454 -1.05 -19.12 28.30
CA ASP A 454 -0.60 -18.90 29.68
C ASP A 454 -0.19 -17.48 30.12
N GLY A 455 -1.16 -16.75 30.67
CA GLY A 455 -0.96 -15.60 31.55
C GLY A 455 -1.68 -15.82 32.88
N GLU A 456 -0.93 -16.35 33.85
CA GLU A 456 -1.13 -16.34 35.31
C GLU A 456 -2.56 -16.31 35.89
N SER A 457 -2.88 -17.41 36.57
CA SER A 457 -3.88 -17.50 37.62
C SER A 457 -3.70 -16.42 38.70
N GLN A 458 -4.64 -15.48 38.81
CA GLN A 458 -4.88 -14.70 40.02
C GLN A 458 -6.39 -14.56 40.30
N ASP A 459 -6.82 -15.28 41.33
CA ASP A 459 -7.91 -14.99 42.28
C ASP A 459 -9.30 -14.56 41.76
N MET A 460 -10.13 -15.57 41.48
CA MET A 460 -11.59 -15.45 41.61
C MET A 460 -12.01 -15.86 43.03
N LEU A 461 -12.05 -14.87 43.93
CA LEU A 461 -12.81 -14.97 45.18
C LEU A 461 -14.25 -14.50 44.94
N VAL A 462 -15.19 -15.34 45.38
CA VAL A 462 -16.62 -15.08 45.44
C VAL A 462 -16.91 -14.08 46.55
N ASP A 463 -17.60 -12.97 46.25
CA ASP A 463 -18.49 -12.27 47.19
C ASP A 463 -19.46 -11.40 46.37
N SER A 464 -20.72 -11.82 46.24
CA SER A 464 -21.84 -11.52 47.14
C SER A 464 -22.51 -10.17 46.85
N ASN A 465 -23.68 -10.24 46.19
CA ASN A 465 -24.90 -9.57 46.65
C ASN A 465 -26.07 -9.96 45.76
N ALA A 466 -26.88 -10.87 46.29
CA ALA A 466 -28.30 -10.94 46.00
C ALA A 466 -28.97 -9.71 46.62
N ASP A 467 -29.61 -8.89 45.78
CA ASP A 467 -30.93 -8.29 46.00
C ASP A 467 -31.11 -7.07 45.08
N GLN A 468 -32.33 -6.94 44.55
CA GLN A 468 -32.83 -5.91 43.61
C GLN A 468 -32.66 -6.25 42.13
N VAL A 469 -33.68 -6.88 41.52
CA VAL A 469 -34.66 -6.16 40.68
C VAL A 469 -35.97 -6.97 40.67
N GLU A 470 -36.93 -6.51 41.49
CA GLU A 470 -38.34 -6.76 41.26
C GLU A 470 -38.77 -6.12 39.93
N LYS A 471 -39.49 -6.87 39.08
CA LYS A 471 -40.58 -6.47 38.14
C LYS A 471 -40.50 -5.10 37.40
N PRO A 472 -40.89 -5.06 36.10
CA PRO A 472 -42.30 -5.29 35.81
C PRO A 472 -42.65 -6.08 34.55
N LEU A 473 -43.47 -7.10 34.81
CA LEU A 473 -44.42 -7.80 33.96
C LEU A 473 -45.61 -6.88 33.52
N ALA A 474 -45.40 -5.58 33.28
CA ALA A 474 -46.49 -4.63 33.00
C ALA A 474 -46.41 -3.94 31.62
N ALA A 475 -45.31 -4.08 30.87
CA ALA A 475 -45.14 -3.40 29.58
C ALA A 475 -45.55 -4.23 28.35
N VAL A 476 -45.65 -5.57 28.46
CA VAL A 476 -45.86 -6.46 27.31
C VAL A 476 -47.35 -6.73 27.03
N VAL A 477 -48.24 -6.47 27.99
CA VAL A 477 -49.70 -6.67 27.81
C VAL A 477 -50.40 -5.44 27.23
N ALA A 478 -49.79 -4.25 27.26
CA ALA A 478 -50.39 -3.03 26.71
C ALA A 478 -50.13 -2.80 25.20
N ALA A 479 -49.14 -3.48 24.61
CA ALA A 479 -48.75 -3.27 23.21
C ALA A 479 -49.58 -4.10 22.20
N ALA A 480 -50.41 -5.04 22.66
CA ALA A 480 -51.17 -5.95 21.80
C ALA A 480 -52.60 -5.49 21.46
N GLU A 481 -53.13 -4.42 22.06
CA GLU A 481 -54.54 -4.01 21.89
C GLU A 481 -54.77 -2.69 21.11
N ALA A 482 -53.73 -2.04 20.57
CA ALA A 482 -53.88 -0.72 19.93
C ALA A 482 -53.72 -0.68 18.39
N LEU A 483 -53.87 -1.81 17.69
CA LEU A 483 -53.72 -1.90 16.22
C LEU A 483 -55.03 -2.04 15.43
N ALA A 484 -56.14 -1.52 15.99
CA ALA A 484 -57.43 -1.43 15.30
C ALA A 484 -58.07 -0.03 15.50
N GLY A 485 -57.85 0.89 14.56
CA GLY A 485 -58.54 2.20 14.60
C GLY A 485 -58.06 3.18 13.54
N ARG A 486 -58.98 3.91 12.91
CA ARG A 486 -58.82 4.69 11.68
C ARG A 486 -58.23 6.10 11.87
N HIS A 487 -57.68 6.63 10.76
CA HIS A 487 -57.72 8.02 10.25
C HIS A 487 -56.96 9.18 10.96
N ARG A 488 -56.00 9.75 10.19
CA ARG A 488 -55.61 11.18 9.92
C ARG A 488 -56.15 12.32 10.83
N PRO A 489 -55.52 13.54 10.88
CA PRO A 489 -54.14 13.96 10.55
C PRO A 489 -53.48 15.01 11.52
N ARG A 490 -52.17 15.25 11.33
CA ARG A 490 -51.43 16.53 11.49
C ARG A 490 -51.06 17.05 12.91
N LYS A 491 -49.75 17.12 13.21
CA LYS A 491 -48.93 18.28 13.65
C LYS A 491 -47.64 17.79 14.37
N GLY A 492 -46.46 18.31 14.01
CA GLY A 492 -45.20 18.08 14.76
C GLY A 492 -45.17 18.83 16.10
N PRO A 493 -44.05 18.89 16.87
CA PRO A 493 -42.65 18.50 16.56
C PRO A 493 -41.96 17.66 17.69
N GLN A 494 -40.63 17.45 17.55
CA GLN A 494 -39.63 16.92 18.51
C GLN A 494 -39.47 15.40 18.61
N GLU A 495 -38.43 14.87 17.96
CA GLU A 495 -37.82 13.57 18.26
C GLU A 495 -36.40 13.82 18.82
N ASP A 496 -36.19 13.32 20.03
CA ASP A 496 -34.88 13.06 20.64
C ASP A 496 -34.22 11.89 19.89
N PHE A 497 -33.02 12.11 19.34
CA PHE A 497 -32.16 11.06 18.77
C PHE A 497 -31.12 10.64 19.82
N SER A 498 -31.23 9.40 20.31
CA SER A 498 -30.14 8.68 20.96
C SER A 498 -29.31 7.97 19.88
N SER A 499 -28.00 8.22 19.93
CA SER A 499 -26.95 7.79 19.01
C SER A 499 -26.65 6.29 19.09
N ASP A 500 -26.69 5.62 17.94
CA ASP A 500 -25.85 4.47 17.57
C ASP A 500 -25.67 4.54 16.03
N GLU A 501 -24.66 5.29 15.57
CA GLU A 501 -24.25 5.32 14.16
C GLU A 501 -22.93 4.57 14.00
N GLU A 502 -23.00 3.35 13.48
CA GLU A 502 -21.89 2.68 12.81
C GLU A 502 -22.06 2.80 11.29
N GLY A 503 -20.94 3.07 10.62
CA GLY A 503 -20.84 3.53 9.23
C GLY A 503 -21.42 2.57 8.20
N SER A 504 -22.57 2.95 7.64
CA SER A 504 -22.99 2.55 6.30
C SER A 504 -22.21 3.38 5.29
N VAL A 505 -21.63 2.74 4.27
CA VAL A 505 -21.26 3.43 3.02
C VAL A 505 -22.54 4.07 2.47
N ILE A 506 -22.68 5.37 2.68
CA ILE A 506 -23.78 6.16 2.12
C ILE A 506 -23.44 6.34 0.64
N SER A 507 -24.18 5.64 -0.23
CA SER A 507 -24.27 6.06 -1.62
C SER A 507 -24.78 7.49 -1.64
N THR A 508 -24.11 8.36 -2.40
CA THR A 508 -24.34 9.81 -2.57
C THR A 508 -25.73 10.22 -3.09
N ALA A 509 -26.73 9.32 -3.06
CA ALA A 509 -28.07 9.54 -3.57
C ALA A 509 -29.18 9.70 -2.50
N ASP A 510 -28.89 9.52 -1.20
CA ASP A 510 -29.91 9.56 -0.13
C ASP A 510 -29.61 10.63 0.95
N ILE A 511 -29.21 11.84 0.55
CA ILE A 511 -29.34 13.03 1.42
C ILE A 511 -30.66 13.71 1.04
N PRO A 512 -31.60 13.95 1.98
CA PRO A 512 -32.76 14.77 1.70
C PRO A 512 -32.30 16.15 1.23
N ASP A 513 -32.82 16.61 0.08
CA ASP A 513 -32.60 17.92 -0.58
C ASP A 513 -32.86 19.17 0.32
N ALA A 514 -33.09 18.99 1.62
CA ALA A 514 -33.45 20.00 2.59
C ALA A 514 -32.33 20.40 3.58
N VAL A 515 -31.10 19.88 3.42
CA VAL A 515 -29.92 20.32 4.21
C VAL A 515 -28.77 20.70 3.27
N LEU A 516 -29.02 21.64 2.36
CA LEU A 516 -27.94 22.51 1.88
C LEU A 516 -27.61 23.48 3.02
N GLY A 517 -26.92 22.94 4.03
CA GLY A 517 -26.21 23.76 5.00
C GLY A 517 -25.16 24.57 4.27
N ASP A 518 -24.90 25.78 4.74
CA ASP A 518 -23.85 26.64 4.22
C ASP A 518 -22.53 25.83 4.10
N PRO A 519 -21.95 25.69 2.89
CA PRO A 519 -20.69 24.96 2.69
C PRO A 519 -19.58 25.42 3.63
N GLU A 520 -19.58 26.70 4.01
CA GLU A 520 -18.62 27.25 4.98
C GLU A 520 -18.87 26.70 6.40
N ALA A 521 -20.13 26.57 6.82
CA ALA A 521 -20.46 26.01 8.12
C ALA A 521 -20.15 24.51 8.20
N SER A 522 -20.28 23.78 7.09
CA SER A 522 -19.89 22.37 7.03
C SER A 522 -18.38 22.21 7.15
N PHE A 523 -17.62 23.01 6.40
CA PHE A 523 -16.16 23.02 6.46
C PHE A 523 -15.62 23.40 7.85
N LYS A 524 -16.16 24.46 8.45
CA LYS A 524 -15.83 24.89 9.83
C LYS A 524 -16.01 23.75 10.83
N ARG A 525 -17.11 23.01 10.71
CA ARG A 525 -17.43 21.87 11.59
C ARG A 525 -16.45 20.71 11.40
N GLU A 526 -16.15 20.31 10.16
CA GLU A 526 -15.21 19.23 9.87
C GLU A 526 -13.79 19.54 10.38
N VAL A 527 -13.30 20.77 10.16
CA VAL A 527 -12.00 21.23 10.66
C VAL A 527 -11.97 21.24 12.20
N THR A 528 -13.04 21.72 12.83
CA THR A 528 -13.16 21.77 14.30
C THR A 528 -13.23 20.35 14.90
N GLU A 529 -14.03 19.45 14.32
CA GLU A 529 -14.16 18.07 14.79
C GLU A 529 -12.85 17.28 14.60
N THR A 530 -12.16 17.48 13.48
CA THR A 530 -10.83 16.91 13.26
C THR A 530 -9.83 17.38 14.31
N PHE A 531 -9.80 18.69 14.60
CA PHE A 531 -8.94 19.24 15.64
C PHE A 531 -9.29 18.71 17.04
N LEU A 532 -10.56 18.69 17.42
CA LEU A 532 -11.01 18.19 18.73
C LEU A 532 -10.74 16.69 18.92
N ARG A 533 -10.89 15.88 17.87
CA ARG A 533 -10.52 14.46 17.87
C ARG A 533 -9.01 14.27 18.10
N CYS A 534 -8.17 15.08 17.46
CA CYS A 534 -6.73 15.09 17.72
C CYS A 534 -6.40 15.47 19.16
N VAL A 535 -7.12 16.44 19.74
CA VAL A 535 -6.94 16.85 21.14
C VAL A 535 -7.34 15.72 22.11
N LYS A 536 -8.47 15.04 21.87
CA LYS A 536 -9.01 13.96 22.71
C LYS A 536 -8.10 12.73 22.73
N HIS A 537 -7.70 12.25 21.56
CA HIS A 537 -6.91 11.01 21.43
C HIS A 537 -5.41 11.24 21.62
N GLY A 538 -4.96 12.49 21.71
CA GLY A 538 -3.55 12.84 21.81
C GLY A 538 -2.75 12.44 20.58
N PHE A 539 -3.39 12.48 19.40
CA PHE A 539 -2.72 12.15 18.15
C PHE A 539 -1.57 13.11 17.87
N ASP A 540 -0.54 12.59 17.20
CA ASP A 540 0.55 13.41 16.72
C ASP A 540 0.02 14.47 15.74
N GLN A 541 0.59 15.66 15.80
CA GLN A 541 0.17 16.83 15.02
C GLN A 541 0.32 16.54 13.51
N ASP A 542 1.21 15.63 13.15
CA ASP A 542 1.43 15.12 11.80
C ASP A 542 0.19 14.46 11.18
N TYR A 543 -0.60 13.70 11.95
CA TYR A 543 -1.83 13.09 11.47
C TYR A 543 -2.91 14.15 11.20
N ALA A 544 -3.02 15.14 12.09
CA ALA A 544 -3.94 16.27 11.92
C ALA A 544 -3.64 17.04 10.63
N VAL A 545 -2.36 17.23 10.29
CA VAL A 545 -1.94 17.93 9.07
C VAL A 545 -2.36 17.19 7.81
N VAL A 546 -2.29 15.86 7.78
CA VAL A 546 -2.69 15.06 6.61
C VAL A 546 -4.20 15.16 6.39
N GLU A 547 -4.98 14.99 7.46
CA GLU A 547 -6.44 15.04 7.39
C GLU A 547 -6.96 16.43 7.04
N LEU A 548 -6.44 17.48 7.69
CA LEU A 548 -6.80 18.87 7.40
C LEU A 548 -6.38 19.29 5.99
N ASN A 549 -5.23 18.83 5.48
CA ASN A 549 -4.87 19.06 4.07
C ASN A 549 -5.77 18.29 3.10
N GLY A 550 -6.20 17.07 3.47
CA GLY A 550 -7.20 16.30 2.73
C GLY A 550 -8.53 17.06 2.63
N LEU A 551 -9.04 17.56 3.76
CA LEU A 551 -10.26 18.38 3.84
C LEU A 551 -10.14 19.65 3.00
N LYS A 552 -9.00 20.35 3.08
CA LYS A 552 -8.72 21.53 2.26
C LYS A 552 -8.78 21.22 0.76
N ILE A 553 -8.18 20.11 0.32
CA ILE A 553 -8.17 19.71 -1.10
C ILE A 553 -9.55 19.26 -1.56
N ALA A 554 -10.31 18.56 -0.70
CA ALA A 554 -11.65 18.10 -1.00
C ALA A 554 -12.65 19.24 -1.21
N GLU A 555 -12.54 20.31 -0.41
CA GLU A 555 -13.46 21.46 -0.41
C GLU A 555 -12.92 22.70 -1.14
N ASP A 556 -11.77 22.58 -1.80
CA ASP A 556 -11.07 23.67 -2.54
C ASP A 556 -10.89 24.96 -1.72
N ARG A 557 -10.40 24.83 -0.48
CA ARG A 557 -10.21 25.93 0.48
C ARG A 557 -8.75 26.39 0.63
N THR A 558 -8.55 27.54 1.26
CA THR A 558 -7.20 28.09 1.49
C THR A 558 -6.57 27.57 2.80
N PHE A 559 -5.26 27.80 2.98
CA PHE A 559 -4.59 27.52 4.25
C PHE A 559 -5.08 28.45 5.37
N ALA A 560 -5.41 29.69 5.03
CA ALA A 560 -5.99 30.70 5.91
C ALA A 560 -7.36 30.28 6.47
N ASP A 561 -8.23 29.67 5.64
CA ASP A 561 -9.52 29.15 6.10
C ASP A 561 -9.36 28.04 7.16
N CYS A 562 -8.36 27.17 6.97
CA CYS A 562 -8.06 26.11 7.93
C CYS A 562 -7.51 26.68 9.24
N SER A 563 -6.57 27.64 9.16
CA SER A 563 -5.96 28.27 10.34
C SER A 563 -6.98 29.08 11.15
N ARG A 564 -7.86 29.83 10.49
CA ARG A 564 -8.98 30.55 11.11
C ARG A 564 -9.84 29.64 11.97
N HIS A 565 -10.29 28.51 11.42
CA HIS A 565 -11.17 27.58 12.14
C HIS A 565 -10.44 26.81 13.25
N MET A 566 -9.19 26.40 13.03
CA MET A 566 -8.36 25.79 14.08
C MET A 566 -8.11 26.76 15.24
N PHE A 567 -7.76 28.01 14.93
CA PHE A 567 -7.51 29.04 15.93
C PHE A 567 -8.78 29.36 16.73
N THR A 568 -9.94 29.43 16.07
CA THR A 568 -11.24 29.56 16.73
C THR A 568 -11.50 28.39 17.69
N ALA A 569 -11.16 27.16 17.31
CA ALA A 569 -11.31 25.99 18.17
C ALA A 569 -10.38 26.03 19.40
N ILE A 570 -9.14 26.51 19.23
CA ILE A 570 -8.16 26.71 20.32
C ILE A 570 -8.65 27.77 21.32
N LEU A 571 -9.17 28.90 20.83
CA LEU A 571 -9.79 29.93 21.68
C LEU A 571 -10.99 29.37 22.43
N GLY A 572 -11.81 28.54 21.77
CA GLY A 572 -12.97 27.86 22.36
C GLY A 572 -12.61 26.92 23.52
N LEU A 573 -11.49 26.18 23.45
CA LEU A 573 -11.05 25.27 24.51
C LEU A 573 -10.66 25.99 25.82
N CYS A 574 -10.39 27.30 25.77
CA CYS A 574 -10.10 28.10 26.96
C CYS A 574 -11.36 28.51 27.74
N LEU A 575 -12.53 28.39 27.12
CA LEU A 575 -13.84 28.80 27.64
C LEU A 575 -14.73 27.58 27.94
N PRO A 576 -15.81 27.72 28.74
CA PRO A 576 -16.76 26.63 28.96
C PRO A 576 -17.41 26.14 27.67
N ALA A 577 -17.77 24.85 27.62
CA ALA A 577 -18.31 24.21 26.43
C ALA A 577 -19.58 24.91 25.89
N PRO A 578 -19.66 25.14 24.57
CA PRO A 578 -20.90 25.58 23.93
C PRO A 578 -22.07 24.59 24.14
N PRO A 579 -23.33 25.05 24.15
CA PRO A 579 -24.50 24.20 24.43
C PRO A 579 -24.81 23.12 23.37
N ARG A 580 -24.03 23.02 22.27
CA ARG A 580 -24.17 22.03 21.19
C ARG A 580 -22.98 21.08 21.02
N THR A 581 -22.05 21.04 21.99
CA THR A 581 -20.87 20.17 21.92
C THR A 581 -21.25 18.69 22.13
N LYS A 582 -20.68 17.77 21.34
CA LYS A 582 -20.89 16.33 21.50
C LYS A 582 -20.44 15.88 22.91
N ALA A 583 -21.16 14.93 23.50
CA ALA A 583 -20.92 14.48 24.88
C ALA A 583 -19.47 14.01 25.12
N GLU A 584 -18.85 13.44 24.08
CA GLU A 584 -17.48 12.93 24.10
C GLU A 584 -16.37 14.00 24.20
N TYR A 585 -16.68 15.27 23.93
CA TYR A 585 -15.71 16.37 24.00
C TYR A 585 -15.92 17.27 25.22
N LEU A 586 -16.98 17.04 26.02
CA LEU A 586 -17.29 17.85 27.20
C LEU A 586 -16.15 17.85 28.22
N GLU A 587 -15.40 16.75 28.33
CA GLU A 587 -14.26 16.60 29.23
C GLU A 587 -13.06 17.51 28.86
N LEU A 588 -13.00 17.99 27.61
CA LEU A 588 -11.92 18.86 27.14
C LEU A 588 -12.11 20.33 27.56
N TYR A 589 -13.32 20.72 27.92
CA TYR A 589 -13.64 22.11 28.26
C TYR A 589 -13.65 22.34 29.78
N PRO A 590 -13.17 23.50 30.26
CA PRO A 590 -13.20 23.83 31.67
C PRO A 590 -14.64 23.99 32.19
N GLN A 591 -14.97 23.33 33.31
CA GLN A 591 -16.32 23.36 33.90
C GLN A 591 -16.68 24.68 34.61
N ALA A 592 -15.68 25.45 35.04
CA ALA A 592 -15.88 26.72 35.75
C ALA A 592 -15.74 27.91 34.80
N ALA A 593 -16.76 28.77 34.77
CA ALA A 593 -16.71 30.06 34.10
C ALA A 593 -15.64 30.96 34.74
N VAL A 594 -14.84 31.63 33.92
CA VAL A 594 -13.80 32.55 34.38
C VAL A 594 -14.44 33.93 34.61
N ASP A 595 -14.15 34.58 35.74
CA ASP A 595 -14.60 35.95 36.02
C ASP A 595 -13.66 36.97 35.35
N PHE A 596 -14.02 37.40 34.15
CA PHE A 596 -13.19 38.26 33.31
C PHE A 596 -13.10 39.72 33.79
N HIS A 597 -13.92 40.13 34.77
CA HIS A 597 -13.82 41.47 35.38
C HIS A 597 -12.77 41.52 36.50
N SER A 598 -12.40 40.36 37.07
CA SER A 598 -11.35 40.25 38.07
C SER A 598 -9.96 40.16 37.43
N ALA A 599 -8.96 40.79 38.04
CA ALA A 599 -7.56 40.66 37.61
C ALA A 599 -7.08 39.20 37.67
N ALA A 600 -7.53 38.43 38.65
CA ALA A 600 -7.17 37.01 38.80
C ALA A 600 -7.77 36.13 37.68
N GLY A 601 -8.99 36.44 37.22
CA GLY A 601 -9.63 35.71 36.13
C GLY A 601 -8.99 35.99 34.77
N ARG A 602 -8.56 37.23 34.51
CA ARG A 602 -7.79 37.58 33.30
C ARG A 602 -6.45 36.84 33.24
N THR A 603 -5.73 36.76 34.35
CA THR A 603 -4.48 35.97 34.43
C THR A 603 -4.73 34.48 34.21
N GLN A 604 -5.84 33.92 34.73
CA GLN A 604 -6.18 32.52 34.53
C GLN A 604 -6.52 32.20 33.06
N LEU A 605 -7.23 33.09 32.36
CA LEU A 605 -7.53 32.93 30.94
C LEU A 605 -6.25 32.92 30.10
N LEU A 606 -5.31 33.84 30.38
CA LEU A 606 -4.01 33.87 29.71
C LEU A 606 -3.17 32.63 29.95
N GLN A 607 -3.16 32.10 31.18
CA GLN A 607 -2.43 30.86 31.47
C GLN A 607 -3.00 29.66 30.73
N ARG A 608 -4.34 29.58 30.58
CA ARG A 608 -4.98 28.51 29.78
C ARG A 608 -4.66 28.65 28.30
N LEU A 609 -4.73 29.87 27.76
CA LEU A 609 -4.39 30.14 26.37
C LEU A 609 -2.91 29.83 26.09
N ALA A 610 -2.00 30.26 26.97
CA ALA A 610 -0.57 29.96 26.84
C ALA A 610 -0.30 28.44 26.84
N GLY A 611 -0.99 27.67 27.68
CA GLY A 611 -0.86 26.21 27.70
C GLY A 611 -1.38 25.54 26.42
N GLN A 612 -2.48 26.03 25.83
CA GLN A 612 -2.99 25.51 24.55
C GLN A 612 -2.12 25.93 23.37
N LEU A 613 -1.65 27.19 23.33
CA LEU A 613 -0.75 27.68 22.31
C LEU A 613 0.60 26.94 22.36
N GLN A 614 1.20 26.75 23.54
CA GLN A 614 2.45 25.99 23.65
C GLN A 614 2.33 24.57 23.07
N ARG A 615 1.14 23.96 23.16
CA ARG A 615 0.88 22.62 22.61
C ARG A 615 0.62 22.64 21.10
N TRP A 616 -0.12 23.62 20.58
CA TRP A 616 -0.67 23.60 19.21
C TRP A 616 -0.10 24.64 18.25
N VAL A 617 0.80 25.52 18.70
CA VAL A 617 1.57 26.44 17.86
C VAL A 617 2.33 25.70 16.73
N PRO A 618 3.00 24.55 16.96
CA PRO A 618 3.70 23.86 15.88
C PRO A 618 2.75 23.33 14.78
N LEU A 619 1.47 23.08 15.12
CA LEU A 619 0.44 22.75 14.14
C LEU A 619 0.01 24.00 13.36
N LEU A 620 -0.31 25.11 14.05
CA LEU A 620 -0.72 26.36 13.40
C LEU A 620 0.37 26.94 12.48
N GLN A 621 1.64 26.93 12.91
CA GLN A 621 2.79 27.38 12.10
C GLN A 621 2.95 26.63 10.77
N ARG A 622 2.40 25.41 10.65
CA ARG A 622 2.43 24.66 9.37
C ARG A 622 1.41 25.19 8.35
N PHE A 623 0.35 25.85 8.83
CA PHE A 623 -0.73 26.45 8.03
C PHE A 623 -0.53 27.96 7.81
N LEU A 624 0.16 28.66 8.71
CA LEU A 624 0.52 30.08 8.58
C LEU A 624 1.83 30.23 7.81
N ARG A 625 1.76 30.48 6.50
CA ARG A 625 2.90 30.39 5.56
C ARG A 625 3.31 31.73 4.97
N SER A 626 2.38 32.66 4.89
CA SER A 626 2.59 34.05 4.48
C SER A 626 2.19 35.01 5.58
N GLU A 627 2.74 36.23 5.54
CA GLU A 627 2.28 37.37 6.34
C GLU A 627 0.76 37.55 6.23
N ASP A 628 0.19 37.41 5.02
CA ASP A 628 -1.27 37.45 4.80
C ASP A 628 -2.04 36.39 5.62
N ASP A 629 -1.50 35.18 5.78
CA ASP A 629 -2.16 34.13 6.59
C ASP A 629 -2.09 34.46 8.09
N GLN A 630 -1.01 35.12 8.52
CA GLN A 630 -0.82 35.57 9.91
C GLN A 630 -1.75 36.75 10.22
N VAL A 631 -1.92 37.68 9.27
CA VAL A 631 -2.92 38.76 9.36
C VAL A 631 -4.32 38.18 9.49
N GLU A 632 -4.68 37.12 8.75
CA GLU A 632 -5.99 36.46 8.88
C GLU A 632 -6.23 35.91 10.30
N VAL A 633 -5.21 35.42 11.00
CA VAL A 633 -5.34 34.99 12.41
C VAL A 633 -5.57 36.17 13.35
N LEU A 634 -4.94 37.32 13.10
CA LEU A 634 -5.19 38.55 13.84
C LEU A 634 -6.62 39.07 13.60
N LEU A 635 -7.09 39.04 12.36
CA LEU A 635 -8.48 39.36 12.01
C LEU A 635 -9.47 38.38 12.67
N THR A 636 -9.15 37.08 12.69
CA THR A 636 -9.96 36.07 13.41
C THR A 636 -10.04 36.37 14.91
N LEU A 637 -8.94 36.80 15.53
CA LEU A 637 -8.92 37.19 16.95
C LEU A 637 -9.79 38.42 17.20
N GLU A 638 -9.79 39.38 16.28
CA GLU A 638 -10.63 40.57 16.30
C GLU A 638 -12.12 40.20 16.15
N GLU A 639 -12.46 39.39 15.15
CA GLU A 639 -13.81 38.86 14.93
C GLU A 639 -14.32 38.11 16.17
N PHE A 640 -13.51 37.21 16.74
CA PHE A 640 -13.88 36.47 17.95
C PHE A 640 -14.05 37.38 19.17
N SER A 641 -13.29 38.49 19.24
CA SER A 641 -13.40 39.49 20.31
C SER A 641 -14.55 40.48 20.09
N GLY A 642 -15.04 40.60 18.86
CA GLY A 642 -16.15 41.45 18.43
C GLY A 642 -17.50 40.72 18.37
N GLU A 643 -17.51 39.39 18.30
CA GLU A 643 -18.72 38.57 18.39
C GLU A 643 -19.45 38.82 19.72
N GLY A 644 -20.68 39.33 19.66
CA GLY A 644 -21.47 39.70 20.83
C GLY A 644 -21.76 38.49 21.74
N GLY A 645 -21.19 38.49 22.95
CA GLY A 645 -21.40 37.46 23.97
C GLY A 645 -20.35 37.50 25.08
N SER A 646 -20.57 36.74 26.16
CA SER A 646 -19.64 36.67 27.31
C SER A 646 -18.27 36.06 26.95
N SER A 647 -18.16 35.37 25.81
CA SER A 647 -16.93 34.81 25.27
C SER A 647 -16.05 35.84 24.56
N GLY A 648 -16.64 36.76 23.78
CA GLY A 648 -15.90 37.80 23.04
C GLY A 648 -15.41 38.92 23.96
N GLU A 649 -16.23 39.33 24.94
CA GLU A 649 -15.86 40.36 25.93
C GLU A 649 -14.64 39.96 26.79
N ALA A 650 -14.46 38.66 27.02
CA ALA A 650 -13.34 38.10 27.77
C ALA A 650 -11.98 38.35 27.08
N PHE A 651 -11.89 38.07 25.78
CA PHE A 651 -10.68 38.28 24.99
C PHE A 651 -10.48 39.76 24.62
N ALA A 652 -11.56 40.53 24.45
CA ALA A 652 -11.49 41.96 24.17
C ALA A 652 -10.83 42.79 25.30
N ALA A 653 -10.90 42.33 26.55
CA ALA A 653 -10.27 42.97 27.71
C ALA A 653 -8.77 42.63 27.87
N VAL A 654 -8.32 41.58 27.20
CA VAL A 654 -6.95 41.02 27.30
C VAL A 654 -6.23 41.06 25.95
N PHE A 655 -6.86 41.64 24.92
CA PHE A 655 -6.42 41.63 23.53
C PHE A 655 -4.94 42.00 23.34
N ALA A 656 -4.47 43.11 23.91
CA ALA A 656 -3.07 43.53 23.80
C ALA A 656 -2.08 42.53 24.44
N GLN A 657 -2.49 41.84 25.52
CA GLN A 657 -1.68 40.82 26.17
C GLN A 657 -1.68 39.50 25.39
N VAL A 658 -2.79 39.19 24.69
CA VAL A 658 -2.85 38.06 23.74
C VAL A 658 -1.97 38.35 22.53
N LEU A 659 -2.02 39.58 21.98
CA LEU A 659 -1.20 39.98 20.85
C LEU A 659 0.31 39.87 21.18
N LYS A 660 0.71 40.32 22.37
CA LYS A 660 2.05 40.09 22.89
C LYS A 660 2.38 38.60 23.04
N LEU A 661 1.44 37.78 23.52
CA LEU A 661 1.65 36.34 23.65
C LEU A 661 1.83 35.65 22.28
N LEU A 662 1.14 36.11 21.23
CA LEU A 662 1.31 35.61 19.86
C LEU A 662 2.68 35.98 19.28
N TYR A 663 3.19 37.18 19.62
CA TYR A 663 4.57 37.60 19.31
C TYR A 663 5.59 36.75 20.07
N ASP A 664 5.46 36.64 21.40
CA ASP A 664 6.38 35.89 22.28
C ASP A 664 6.43 34.38 21.97
N THR A 665 5.44 33.85 21.23
CA THR A 665 5.35 32.42 20.84
C THR A 665 5.79 32.17 19.38
N ASP A 666 6.33 33.18 18.69
CA ASP A 666 6.73 33.13 17.28
C ASP A 666 5.59 32.64 16.36
N LEU A 667 4.32 32.96 16.69
CA LEU A 667 3.17 32.61 15.84
C LEU A 667 2.91 33.67 14.77
N VAL A 668 3.11 34.95 15.13
CA VAL A 668 2.90 36.11 14.25
C VAL A 668 4.13 37.00 14.33
N GLU A 669 4.72 37.29 13.17
CA GLU A 669 5.92 38.12 13.04
C GLU A 669 5.59 39.61 13.09
N GLU A 670 6.58 40.44 13.40
CA GLU A 670 6.45 41.89 13.50
C GLU A 670 5.86 42.52 12.24
N GLY A 671 6.36 42.16 11.06
CA GLY A 671 5.89 42.67 9.77
C GLY A 671 4.39 42.42 9.55
N ALA A 672 3.86 41.27 9.99
CA ALA A 672 2.43 40.96 9.90
C ALA A 672 1.59 41.78 10.90
N MET A 673 2.10 42.07 12.10
CA MET A 673 1.42 42.92 13.08
C MET A 673 1.35 44.38 12.62
N LEU A 674 2.44 44.87 12.00
CA LEU A 674 2.50 46.21 11.43
C LEU A 674 1.63 46.32 10.18
N ALA A 675 1.60 45.29 9.32
CA ALA A 675 0.71 45.22 8.16
C ALA A 675 -0.78 45.22 8.56
N TRP A 676 -1.16 44.43 9.57
CA TRP A 676 -2.51 44.45 10.16
C TRP A 676 -2.88 45.84 10.69
N ALA A 677 -1.95 46.52 11.39
CA ALA A 677 -2.18 47.87 11.89
C ALA A 677 -2.28 48.92 10.75
N ALA A 678 -1.49 48.77 9.69
CA ALA A 678 -1.46 49.66 8.53
C ALA A 678 -2.75 49.53 7.67
N GLU A 679 -3.26 48.31 7.49
CA GLU A 679 -4.53 48.06 6.77
C GLU A 679 -5.72 48.81 7.40
N LYS A 680 -5.64 49.07 8.72
CA LYS A 680 -6.68 49.75 9.51
C LYS A 680 -6.44 51.25 9.73
N GLU A 681 -5.35 51.84 9.21
CA GLU A 681 -5.05 53.28 9.36
C GLU A 681 -6.14 54.17 8.73
N HIS A 682 -6.81 53.67 7.69
CA HIS A 682 -7.89 54.35 6.97
C HIS A 682 -9.31 53.83 7.31
N ALA A 683 -9.45 52.86 8.22
CA ALA A 683 -10.73 52.26 8.60
C ALA A 683 -11.58 53.18 9.52
N GLU A 684 -12.88 52.91 9.67
CA GLU A 684 -13.75 53.72 10.53
C GLU A 684 -13.41 53.59 12.03
N ALA A 685 -13.79 54.57 12.86
CA ALA A 685 -13.41 54.63 14.28
C ALA A 685 -13.89 53.44 15.13
N HIS A 686 -14.88 52.68 14.66
CA HIS A 686 -15.36 51.48 15.34
C HIS A 686 -14.52 50.22 15.06
N GLU A 687 -13.74 50.22 13.96
CA GLU A 687 -12.82 49.12 13.59
C GLU A 687 -11.39 49.35 14.11
N ARG A 688 -11.08 50.55 14.61
CA ARG A 688 -9.75 50.86 15.21
C ARG A 688 -9.64 50.54 16.69
N VAL A 689 -10.72 50.11 17.33
CA VAL A 689 -10.81 49.92 18.79
C VAL A 689 -9.72 48.98 19.33
N TYR A 690 -9.34 47.95 18.57
CA TYR A 690 -8.34 46.97 18.99
C TYR A 690 -6.90 47.40 18.65
N VAL A 691 -6.72 48.15 17.55
CA VAL A 691 -5.43 48.79 17.20
C VAL A 691 -5.08 49.88 18.22
N ASP A 692 -6.05 50.71 18.62
CA ASP A 692 -5.87 51.75 19.64
C ASP A 692 -5.53 51.15 21.01
N LYS A 693 -6.05 49.97 21.34
CA LYS A 693 -5.70 49.23 22.58
C LYS A 693 -4.29 48.64 22.55
N ALA A 694 -3.72 48.39 21.38
CA ALA A 694 -2.39 47.81 21.18
C ALA A 694 -1.32 48.86 20.82
N SER A 695 -1.67 50.15 20.79
CA SER A 695 -0.82 51.22 20.26
C SER A 695 0.55 51.33 20.96
N GLU A 696 0.61 51.11 22.28
CA GLU A 696 1.86 51.15 23.07
C GLU A 696 2.80 49.99 22.67
N PHE A 697 2.25 48.82 22.36
CA PHE A 697 3.03 47.67 21.91
C PHE A 697 3.47 47.80 20.44
N LEU A 698 2.59 48.31 19.56
CA LEU A 698 2.90 48.57 18.16
C LEU A 698 3.95 49.69 18.00
N GLN A 699 3.97 50.68 18.90
CA GLN A 699 4.99 51.71 18.91
C GLN A 699 6.36 51.13 19.32
N TRP A 700 6.39 50.25 20.32
CA TRP A 700 7.62 49.57 20.75
C TRP A 700 8.22 48.70 19.63
N LEU A 701 7.40 48.04 18.81
CA LEU A 701 7.85 47.29 17.63
C LEU A 701 8.53 48.21 16.60
N ARG A 702 7.86 49.29 16.18
CA ARG A 702 8.43 50.27 15.23
C ARG A 702 9.77 50.87 15.66
N GLU A 703 9.95 51.12 16.95
CA GLU A 703 11.21 51.64 17.49
C GLU A 703 12.34 50.60 17.49
N ALA A 704 12.00 49.29 17.51
CA ALA A 704 12.97 48.21 17.40
C ALA A 704 13.42 47.97 15.95
N GLU A 705 12.54 48.14 14.96
CA GLU A 705 12.83 48.03 13.52
C GLU A 705 13.83 49.13 13.06
N GLU A 706 13.65 50.38 13.52
CA GLU A 706 14.54 51.51 13.17
C GLU A 706 15.99 51.35 13.68
N GLU A 707 16.24 50.54 14.72
CA GLU A 707 17.60 50.25 15.21
C GLU A 707 18.33 49.16 14.39
N GLU A 708 17.59 48.31 13.65
CA GLU A 708 18.18 47.27 12.79
C GLU A 708 18.47 47.77 11.36
N GLU A 709 17.76 48.80 10.87
CA GLU A 709 17.97 49.35 9.52
C GLU A 709 19.26 50.18 9.34
N ASP A 710 19.86 50.70 10.42
CA ASP A 710 21.06 51.58 10.36
C ASP A 710 22.39 50.82 10.04
N ASP A 711 22.38 49.47 10.00
CA ASP A 711 23.57 48.65 9.74
C ASP A 711 23.65 48.03 8.32
N ASP A 712 22.64 48.20 7.46
CA ASP A 712 22.51 47.47 6.17
C ASP A 712 22.40 48.37 4.90
N ASP A 713 23.06 49.53 4.89
CA ASP A 713 23.15 50.41 3.72
C ASP A 713 24.22 49.96 2.69
N GLU A 714 23.96 48.88 1.93
CA GLU A 714 24.53 48.66 0.58
C GLU A 714 23.82 47.52 -0.18
N GLU A 715 22.65 47.80 -0.77
CA GLU A 715 22.16 47.35 -2.11
C GLU A 715 20.61 47.40 -2.20
N ALA A 716 20.07 48.57 -2.58
CA ALA A 716 18.70 48.71 -3.04
C ALA A 716 18.67 49.00 -4.56
N ASP A 717 18.00 48.14 -5.32
CA ASP A 717 16.81 48.54 -6.10
C ASP A 717 16.41 47.48 -7.14
N ALA A 718 15.24 46.86 -6.93
CA ALA A 718 14.21 46.68 -7.96
C ALA A 718 12.98 45.96 -7.38
N GLN A 719 12.12 46.70 -6.68
CA GLN A 719 10.72 46.30 -6.49
C GLN A 719 9.95 46.59 -7.79
N GLY A 720 9.40 45.54 -8.38
CA GLY A 720 8.51 45.61 -9.54
C GLY A 720 7.47 44.50 -9.42
N THR A 721 6.26 44.91 -9.03
CA THR A 721 5.05 44.10 -8.87
C THR A 721 4.79 43.22 -10.09
N ASP A 722 4.53 41.92 -9.89
CA ASP A 722 3.86 41.11 -10.90
C ASP A 722 3.00 40.00 -10.25
N ASN A 723 1.69 40.17 -10.41
CA ASN A 723 0.64 39.21 -10.05
C ASN A 723 0.65 38.04 -11.03
N PHE A 724 1.26 36.90 -10.65
CA PHE A 724 0.95 35.61 -11.28
C PHE A 724 0.99 34.49 -10.23
N VAL A 725 -0.12 33.77 -10.15
CA VAL A 725 -0.41 32.64 -9.26
C VAL A 725 0.72 31.59 -9.33
N ARG A 726 1.62 31.62 -8.35
CA ARG A 726 2.59 30.55 -8.09
C ARG A 726 1.94 29.56 -7.13
N PHE A 727 1.76 28.31 -7.57
CA PHE A 727 1.49 27.19 -6.68
C PHE A 727 2.68 27.02 -5.71
N ARG A 728 2.65 27.72 -4.57
CA ARG A 728 3.64 27.59 -3.50
C ARG A 728 3.35 26.30 -2.72
N PHE A 729 4.07 25.24 -3.07
CA PHE A 729 4.30 24.17 -2.11
C PHE A 729 5.30 24.68 -1.07
N HIS A 730 4.81 25.03 0.11
CA HIS A 730 5.68 25.09 1.28
C HIS A 730 6.16 23.67 1.59
N PRO A 731 7.46 23.46 1.83
CA PRO A 731 7.92 22.22 2.44
C PRO A 731 7.31 22.18 3.85
N SER A 732 6.19 21.46 3.98
CA SER A 732 5.61 21.13 5.28
C SER A 732 6.65 20.35 6.06
N ALA A 733 6.83 20.74 7.32
CA ALA A 733 7.52 19.99 8.35
C ALA A 733 7.11 18.51 8.30
N ARG A 734 7.95 17.73 7.62
CA ARG A 734 8.12 16.29 7.74
C ARG A 734 9.61 16.07 7.87
N ASP A 735 10.13 16.46 9.03
CA ASP A 735 11.23 15.72 9.65
C ASP A 735 10.59 14.58 10.49
N GLU A 736 9.54 13.93 9.93
CA GLU A 736 8.92 12.73 10.47
C GLU A 736 9.90 11.57 10.27
N LYS A 737 10.38 11.02 11.40
CA LYS A 737 11.19 9.80 11.51
C LYS A 737 12.40 9.81 10.58
N LYS A 738 13.40 10.64 10.92
CA LYS A 738 14.78 10.36 10.49
C LYS A 738 15.04 8.87 10.81
N PRO A 739 15.56 8.05 9.88
CA PRO A 739 16.10 6.75 10.20
C PRO A 739 17.32 7.02 11.09
N HIS A 740 17.08 7.25 12.38
CA HIS A 740 18.11 7.70 13.27
C HIS A 740 19.06 6.52 13.49
N VAL A 741 20.36 6.79 13.41
CA VAL A 741 21.31 5.84 13.97
C VAL A 741 20.92 5.76 15.46
N PRO A 742 20.63 4.57 16.01
CA PRO A 742 20.10 4.48 17.36
C PRO A 742 20.95 5.32 18.33
N ASP A 743 20.34 6.21 19.11
CA ASP A 743 21.08 7.10 20.04
C ASP A 743 21.85 6.32 21.10
N ASP A 744 21.43 5.09 21.35
CA ASP A 744 22.00 4.10 22.24
C ASP A 744 23.18 3.32 21.61
N ILE A 745 23.93 3.90 20.67
CA ILE A 745 25.17 3.29 20.15
C ILE A 745 26.40 4.18 20.35
N CYS A 746 27.52 3.56 20.76
CA CYS A 746 28.84 4.19 20.73
C CYS A 746 29.47 4.00 19.34
N LEU A 747 29.52 5.07 18.54
CA LEU A 747 30.03 5.03 17.16
C LEU A 747 31.48 5.52 17.08
N ASN A 748 32.37 4.62 16.68
CA ASN A 748 33.77 4.89 16.40
C ASN A 748 34.04 4.82 14.89
N VAL A 749 34.36 5.97 14.27
CA VAL A 749 34.76 6.05 12.86
C VAL A 749 36.28 6.15 12.76
N VAL A 750 36.92 5.14 12.18
CA VAL A 750 38.36 5.10 11.96
C VAL A 750 38.67 5.53 10.53
N VAL A 751 39.34 6.67 10.36
CA VAL A 751 39.76 7.17 9.04
C VAL A 751 41.20 6.75 8.79
N LEU A 752 41.38 5.64 8.08
CA LEU A 752 42.69 5.17 7.64
C LEU A 752 43.16 5.99 6.44
N GLY A 753 44.37 6.54 6.52
CA GLY A 753 44.85 7.55 5.57
C GLY A 753 44.47 8.97 5.92
N ALA A 754 44.18 9.26 7.20
CA ALA A 754 43.71 10.57 7.68
C ALA A 754 44.60 11.78 7.28
N SER A 755 45.90 11.59 7.05
CA SER A 755 46.78 12.66 6.60
C SER A 755 46.69 12.97 5.09
N GLY A 756 45.99 12.15 4.32
CA GLY A 756 45.83 12.27 2.87
C GLY A 756 44.79 13.28 2.41
N ASP A 757 44.84 13.63 1.13
CA ASP A 757 43.99 14.65 0.52
C ASP A 757 42.51 14.28 0.51
N LEU A 758 42.18 13.02 0.23
CA LEU A 758 40.81 12.52 0.20
C LEU A 758 40.13 12.69 1.56
N ALA A 759 40.82 12.27 2.62
CA ALA A 759 40.33 12.41 3.99
C ALA A 759 40.04 13.88 4.33
N LYS A 760 41.00 14.78 4.07
CA LYS A 760 40.87 16.22 4.38
C LYS A 760 39.79 16.93 3.58
N LYS A 761 39.66 16.65 2.28
CA LYS A 761 38.78 17.39 1.37
C LYS A 761 37.37 16.81 1.26
N LYS A 762 37.17 15.54 1.62
CA LYS A 762 35.89 14.83 1.44
C LYS A 762 35.42 14.10 2.69
N THR A 763 36.21 13.19 3.27
CA THR A 763 35.76 12.32 4.37
C THR A 763 35.48 13.09 5.68
N PHE A 764 36.44 13.89 6.16
CA PHE A 764 36.24 14.70 7.38
C PHE A 764 35.15 15.76 7.21
N PRO A 765 35.09 16.52 6.10
CA PRO A 765 33.97 17.43 5.85
C PRO A 765 32.61 16.72 5.84
N ALA A 766 32.49 15.54 5.22
CA ALA A 766 31.24 14.80 5.20
C ALA A 766 30.82 14.33 6.60
N LEU A 767 31.76 13.81 7.40
CA LEU A 767 31.51 13.42 8.80
C LEU A 767 31.10 14.63 9.65
N TYR A 768 31.73 15.79 9.43
CA TYR A 768 31.36 17.04 10.09
C TYR A 768 29.95 17.48 9.71
N THR A 769 29.60 17.43 8.43
CA THR A 769 28.23 17.75 7.98
C THR A 769 27.19 16.87 8.64
N LEU A 770 27.45 15.56 8.73
CA LEU A 770 26.57 14.63 9.43
C LEU A 770 26.49 14.92 10.94
N PHE A 771 27.61 15.32 11.56
CA PHE A 771 27.67 15.66 12.98
C PHE A 771 26.85 16.90 13.31
N TYR A 772 27.13 18.07 12.70
CA TYR A 772 26.46 19.32 13.07
C TYR A 772 24.98 19.35 12.64
N ARG A 773 24.59 18.51 11.66
CA ARG A 773 23.18 18.28 11.28
C ARG A 773 22.47 17.22 12.12
N LYS A 774 23.11 16.69 13.15
CA LYS A 774 22.55 15.71 14.11
C LYS A 774 22.08 14.41 13.44
N HIS A 775 22.85 13.90 12.48
CA HIS A 775 22.62 12.58 11.85
C HIS A 775 23.50 11.47 12.43
N LEU A 776 24.41 11.81 13.36
CA LEU A 776 25.27 10.88 14.09
C LEU A 776 24.78 10.78 15.54
N PRO A 777 25.00 9.65 16.22
CA PRO A 777 24.63 9.47 17.62
C PRO A 777 25.44 10.41 18.54
N GLU A 778 24.93 10.68 19.73
CA GLU A 778 25.62 11.55 20.70
C GLU A 778 26.99 10.99 21.11
N SER A 779 27.09 9.66 21.29
CA SER A 779 28.36 8.97 21.54
C SER A 779 29.11 8.72 20.23
N PHE A 780 29.78 9.76 19.73
CA PHE A 780 30.53 9.73 18.47
C PHE A 780 32.02 10.07 18.65
N ALA A 781 32.89 9.33 17.97
CA ALA A 781 34.32 9.60 17.91
C ALA A 781 34.92 9.33 16.53
N VAL A 782 35.94 10.10 16.16
CA VAL A 782 36.72 9.86 14.94
C VAL A 782 38.18 9.61 15.30
N ILE A 783 38.73 8.49 14.86
CA ILE A 783 40.15 8.16 15.04
C ILE A 783 40.85 8.18 13.69
N GLY A 784 41.69 9.18 13.46
CA GLY A 784 42.56 9.23 12.29
C GLY A 784 43.75 8.27 12.44
N TYR A 785 44.09 7.52 11.39
CA TYR A 785 45.25 6.65 11.37
C TYR A 785 46.10 6.86 10.11
N ALA A 786 47.38 7.20 10.23
CA ALA A 786 48.29 7.26 9.07
C ALA A 786 49.77 7.14 9.45
N ARG A 787 50.62 6.97 8.42
CA ARG A 787 52.10 6.87 8.56
C ARG A 787 52.77 8.14 9.06
N SER A 788 52.13 9.29 8.84
CA SER A 788 52.68 10.60 9.21
C SER A 788 52.76 10.71 10.74
N LYS A 789 53.89 11.16 11.28
CA LYS A 789 54.02 11.49 12.69
C LYS A 789 53.39 12.86 12.94
N LEU A 790 52.10 12.87 13.22
CA LEU A 790 51.32 14.07 13.57
C LEU A 790 50.82 13.92 15.00
N SER A 791 50.71 15.03 15.72
CA SER A 791 49.92 15.11 16.96
C SER A 791 48.41 15.23 16.64
N ASN A 792 47.57 15.12 17.68
CA ASN A 792 46.14 15.40 17.56
C ASN A 792 45.93 16.84 17.07
N GLU A 793 46.65 17.79 17.64
CA GLU A 793 46.60 19.22 17.33
C GLU A 793 47.01 19.49 15.87
N ASP A 794 48.09 18.86 15.39
CA ASP A 794 48.54 19.01 13.99
C ASP A 794 47.47 18.53 12.99
N LEU A 795 46.75 17.46 13.30
CA LEU A 795 45.67 16.96 12.44
C LEU A 795 44.48 17.92 12.48
N ARG A 796 44.07 18.34 13.69
CA ARG A 796 42.96 19.26 13.92
C ARG A 796 43.13 20.58 13.18
N GLU A 797 44.32 21.18 13.24
CA GLU A 797 44.65 22.40 12.49
C GLU A 797 44.57 22.19 10.97
N LYS A 798 44.95 21.01 10.47
CA LYS A 798 44.88 20.71 9.03
C LYS A 798 43.47 20.46 8.52
N ILE A 799 42.56 19.94 9.35
CA ILE A 799 41.17 19.65 8.94
C ILE A 799 40.24 20.85 9.15
N ARG A 800 40.48 21.67 10.19
CA ARG A 800 39.64 22.83 10.54
C ARG A 800 39.25 23.73 9.36
N PRO A 801 40.16 24.14 8.45
CA PRO A 801 39.79 25.02 7.31
C PRO A 801 38.93 24.33 6.25
N MET A 802 38.83 22.99 6.27
CA MET A 802 38.03 22.22 5.33
C MET A 802 36.60 21.99 5.83
N LEU A 803 36.32 22.26 7.11
CA LEU A 803 35.01 22.07 7.75
C LEU A 803 34.14 23.32 7.53
N LYS A 804 33.22 23.26 6.55
CA LYS A 804 32.33 24.37 6.17
C LYS A 804 30.90 24.13 6.66
N GLY A 805 30.19 25.20 7.03
CA GLY A 805 28.84 25.14 7.62
C GLY A 805 28.87 24.97 9.15
N GLY A 806 27.68 25.02 9.78
CA GLY A 806 27.52 24.93 11.24
C GLY A 806 28.04 26.17 11.99
N THR A 807 27.88 26.17 13.31
CA THR A 807 28.46 27.20 14.19
C THR A 807 29.94 26.89 14.48
N ASP A 808 30.70 27.88 14.98
CA ASP A 808 32.07 27.62 15.42
C ASP A 808 32.12 26.64 16.61
N LEU A 809 31.10 26.64 17.47
CA LEU A 809 30.95 25.68 18.56
C LEU A 809 30.78 24.25 18.05
N ASP A 810 29.97 24.04 17.01
CA ASP A 810 29.81 22.72 16.38
C ASP A 810 31.13 22.22 15.81
N ARG A 811 31.88 23.12 15.16
CA ARG A 811 33.21 22.80 14.61
C ARG A 811 34.18 22.40 15.71
N ASP A 812 34.21 23.14 16.81
CA ASP A 812 35.09 22.87 17.94
C ASP A 812 34.71 21.57 18.67
N ASN A 813 33.43 21.31 18.85
CA ASN A 813 32.91 20.04 19.40
C ASN A 813 33.31 18.86 18.51
N PHE A 814 33.12 18.94 17.19
CA PHE A 814 33.55 17.88 16.28
C PHE A 814 35.07 17.66 16.33
N ILE A 815 35.85 18.73 16.27
CA ILE A 815 37.32 18.69 16.34
C ILE A 815 37.79 18.03 17.65
N SER A 816 37.11 18.29 18.77
CA SER A 816 37.41 17.68 20.07
C SER A 816 37.21 16.16 20.06
N ALA A 817 36.25 15.65 19.28
CA ALA A 817 35.97 14.23 19.09
C ALA A 817 36.95 13.52 18.14
N VAL A 818 37.82 14.27 17.44
CA VAL A 818 38.86 13.72 16.54
C VAL A 818 40.15 13.46 17.32
N THR A 819 40.65 12.23 17.26
CA THR A 819 41.96 11.81 17.76
C THR A 819 42.80 11.20 16.64
N TYR A 820 44.10 10.99 16.87
CA TYR A 820 45.02 10.47 15.87
C TYR A 820 46.00 9.44 16.43
N VAL A 821 46.23 8.38 15.65
CA VAL A 821 47.22 7.34 15.92
C VAL A 821 48.17 7.25 14.72
N SER A 822 49.48 7.40 14.96
CA SER A 822 50.49 7.22 13.92
C SER A 822 50.97 5.78 13.86
N GLY A 823 50.96 5.16 12.68
CA GLY A 823 51.46 3.80 12.49
C GLY A 823 51.64 3.44 11.01
N SER A 824 52.49 2.45 10.74
CA SER A 824 52.64 1.91 9.39
C SER A 824 51.55 0.88 9.08
N TYR A 825 51.16 0.77 7.81
CA TYR A 825 50.08 -0.14 7.40
C TYR A 825 50.46 -1.63 7.46
N ASP A 826 51.75 -1.97 7.60
CA ASP A 826 52.31 -3.33 7.83
C ASP A 826 52.68 -3.59 9.31
N ASP A 827 52.65 -2.56 10.16
CA ASP A 827 53.20 -2.66 11.50
C ASP A 827 52.15 -3.08 12.52
N ALA A 828 52.33 -4.28 13.08
CA ALA A 828 51.47 -4.81 14.14
C ALA A 828 51.41 -3.88 15.36
N ALA A 829 52.52 -3.21 15.72
CA ALA A 829 52.56 -2.29 16.86
C ALA A 829 51.64 -1.08 16.63
N GLY A 830 51.57 -0.57 15.39
CA GLY A 830 50.65 0.48 15.00
C GLY A 830 49.17 0.07 15.18
N TYR A 831 48.78 -1.11 14.73
CA TYR A 831 47.40 -1.60 14.91
C TYR A 831 47.06 -1.93 16.37
N GLN A 832 48.02 -2.42 17.16
CA GLN A 832 47.84 -2.58 18.60
C GLN A 832 47.60 -1.23 19.30
N GLY A 833 48.31 -0.18 18.88
CA GLY A 833 48.07 1.18 19.35
C GLY A 833 46.66 1.69 18.97
N LEU A 834 46.22 1.41 17.75
CA LEU A 834 44.86 1.74 17.30
C LEU A 834 43.79 0.99 18.11
N HIS A 835 43.99 -0.31 18.34
CA HIS A 835 43.08 -1.12 19.13
C HIS A 835 42.98 -0.63 20.58
N LYS A 836 44.12 -0.25 21.18
CA LYS A 836 44.15 0.36 22.51
C LYS A 836 43.33 1.65 22.55
N ALA A 837 43.47 2.53 21.56
CA ALA A 837 42.70 3.77 21.49
C ALA A 837 41.19 3.52 21.33
N LEU A 838 40.79 2.50 20.55
CA LEU A 838 39.38 2.07 20.45
C LEU A 838 38.86 1.57 21.79
N LYS A 839 39.56 0.64 22.44
CA LYS A 839 39.15 0.06 23.74
C LYS A 839 39.07 1.10 24.85
N GLU A 840 39.98 2.08 24.89
CA GLU A 840 39.93 3.18 25.87
C GLU A 840 38.66 4.02 25.72
N ARG A 841 38.19 4.26 24.49
CA ARG A 841 36.94 5.01 24.22
C ARG A 841 35.69 4.18 24.53
N GLU A 842 35.73 2.90 24.18
CA GLU A 842 34.64 1.95 24.40
C GLU A 842 34.43 1.63 25.88
N SER A 843 35.50 1.63 26.69
CA SER A 843 35.44 1.34 28.14
C SER A 843 34.52 2.31 28.90
N SER A 844 34.38 3.55 28.43
CA SER A 844 33.48 4.54 29.01
C SER A 844 32.00 4.32 28.64
N HIS A 845 31.71 3.36 27.77
CA HIS A 845 30.40 3.09 27.16
C HIS A 845 30.07 1.59 27.16
N ALA A 846 30.55 0.84 28.15
CA ALA A 846 30.43 -0.63 28.19
C ALA A 846 28.98 -1.17 28.21
N GLU A 847 28.01 -0.32 28.57
CA GLU A 847 26.59 -0.67 28.67
C GLU A 847 25.81 -0.49 27.34
N VAL A 848 26.41 0.13 26.32
CA VAL A 848 25.77 0.36 25.00
C VAL A 848 26.45 -0.44 23.88
N PRO A 849 25.71 -0.84 22.83
CA PRO A 849 26.29 -1.41 21.61
C PRO A 849 27.39 -0.54 20.99
N ILE A 850 28.39 -1.18 20.37
CA ILE A 850 29.53 -0.51 19.74
C ILE A 850 29.45 -0.67 18.23
N GLY A 851 29.55 0.44 17.49
CA GLY A 851 29.69 0.47 16.04
C GLY A 851 31.09 0.91 15.63
N ARG A 852 31.83 0.06 14.91
CA ARG A 852 33.14 0.41 14.34
C ARG A 852 33.07 0.54 12.83
N LEU A 853 33.28 1.74 12.30
CA LEU A 853 33.35 2.00 10.85
C LEU A 853 34.80 2.32 10.43
N PHE A 854 35.42 1.44 9.66
CA PHE A 854 36.76 1.66 9.11
C PHE A 854 36.66 2.23 7.69
N TYR A 855 36.98 3.52 7.54
CA TYR A 855 37.01 4.19 6.25
C TYR A 855 38.43 4.20 5.67
N LEU A 856 38.63 3.51 4.54
CA LEU A 856 39.94 3.35 3.91
C LEU A 856 40.17 4.44 2.87
N ALA A 857 40.56 5.63 3.32
CA ALA A 857 41.02 6.73 2.46
C ALA A 857 42.47 6.50 1.98
N LEU A 858 42.71 5.32 1.40
CA LEU A 858 44.02 4.78 1.05
C LEU A 858 44.07 4.34 -0.42
N PRO A 859 45.27 4.23 -1.01
CA PRO A 859 45.42 3.60 -2.32
C PRO A 859 45.07 2.10 -2.24
N PRO A 860 44.50 1.49 -3.29
CA PRO A 860 44.00 0.13 -3.26
C PRO A 860 45.09 -0.93 -3.08
N SER A 861 46.35 -0.61 -3.40
CA SER A 861 47.48 -1.52 -3.22
C SER A 861 47.72 -1.92 -1.76
N VAL A 862 47.25 -1.11 -0.80
CA VAL A 862 47.41 -1.41 0.63
C VAL A 862 46.14 -1.99 1.25
N TYR A 863 45.01 -2.09 0.53
CA TYR A 863 43.75 -2.60 1.11
C TYR A 863 43.89 -4.00 1.73
N PRO A 864 44.44 -5.02 1.04
CA PRO A 864 44.56 -6.36 1.63
C PRO A 864 45.41 -6.38 2.89
N GLN A 865 46.50 -5.60 2.90
CA GLN A 865 47.40 -5.48 4.03
C GLN A 865 46.74 -4.79 5.23
N VAL A 866 46.00 -3.71 4.98
CA VAL A 866 45.27 -2.97 6.01
C VAL A 866 44.13 -3.80 6.59
N CYS A 867 43.34 -4.44 5.73
CA CYS A 867 42.27 -5.33 6.14
C CYS A 867 42.80 -6.49 7.00
N ARG A 868 43.96 -7.08 6.68
CA ARG A 868 44.63 -8.07 7.54
C ARG A 868 45.03 -7.49 8.90
N GLY A 869 45.58 -6.27 8.93
CA GLY A 869 45.92 -5.58 10.17
C GLY A 869 44.69 -5.35 11.07
N ILE A 870 43.59 -4.87 10.48
CA ILE A 870 42.30 -4.69 11.17
C ILE A 870 41.79 -6.04 11.71
N LYS A 871 41.77 -7.08 10.86
CA LYS A 871 41.28 -8.42 11.24
C LYS A 871 42.09 -9.01 12.39
N HIS A 872 43.42 -8.96 12.33
CA HIS A 872 44.26 -9.62 13.32
C HIS A 872 44.39 -8.87 14.65
N HIS A 873 44.20 -7.55 14.66
CA HIS A 873 44.51 -6.73 15.83
C HIS A 873 43.36 -5.86 16.33
N CYS A 874 42.31 -5.68 15.55
CA CYS A 874 41.19 -4.81 15.89
C CYS A 874 39.82 -5.51 15.80
N GLU A 875 39.77 -6.83 15.57
CA GLU A 875 38.52 -7.60 15.49
C GLU A 875 37.87 -7.83 16.85
N GLU A 876 38.65 -7.85 17.95
CA GLU A 876 38.11 -8.07 19.29
C GLU A 876 37.10 -6.97 19.66
N MET A 877 35.83 -7.36 19.71
CA MET A 877 34.66 -6.56 20.07
C MET A 877 33.88 -7.26 21.18
N ASP A 878 33.16 -6.46 21.96
CA ASP A 878 32.29 -6.99 23.01
C ASP A 878 31.09 -7.68 22.34
N GLN A 879 30.70 -8.84 22.87
CA GLN A 879 29.66 -9.70 22.29
C GLN A 879 28.22 -9.21 22.57
N ASN A 880 28.06 -7.92 22.89
CA ASN A 880 26.75 -7.34 23.13
C ASN A 880 25.90 -7.41 21.84
N PRO A 881 24.62 -7.79 21.94
CA PRO A 881 23.70 -7.71 20.81
C PRO A 881 23.69 -6.30 20.20
N GLY A 882 23.79 -6.18 18.88
CA GLY A 882 23.79 -4.89 18.17
C GLY A 882 25.19 -4.31 17.87
N CYS A 883 26.26 -4.89 18.40
CA CYS A 883 27.63 -4.55 18.00
C CYS A 883 27.91 -4.89 16.52
N TRP A 884 28.54 -3.97 15.78
CA TRP A 884 28.91 -4.21 14.39
C TRP A 884 30.26 -3.59 14.00
N GLN A 885 30.90 -4.19 12.99
CA GLN A 885 32.11 -3.70 12.37
C GLN A 885 31.95 -3.68 10.85
N ARG A 886 32.28 -2.57 10.20
CA ARG A 886 32.11 -2.37 8.75
C ARG A 886 33.32 -1.66 8.14
N ILE A 887 33.62 -1.99 6.88
CA ILE A 887 34.78 -1.49 6.15
C ILE A 887 34.31 -0.82 4.87
N VAL A 888 34.65 0.47 4.75
CA VAL A 888 34.34 1.28 3.57
C VAL A 888 35.60 1.40 2.72
N ILE A 889 35.50 0.97 1.46
CA ILE A 889 36.60 1.04 0.48
C ILE A 889 36.18 1.83 -0.76
N GLU A 890 37.15 2.49 -1.38
CA GLU A 890 36.93 3.30 -2.58
C GLU A 890 37.58 2.70 -3.81
N LYS A 891 37.14 3.19 -4.98
CA LYS A 891 37.75 2.85 -6.26
C LYS A 891 39.22 3.30 -6.30
N PRO A 892 40.10 2.64 -7.10
CA PRO A 892 39.79 1.59 -8.07
C PRO A 892 39.81 0.17 -7.51
N PHE A 893 38.80 -0.62 -7.85
CA PHE A 893 38.66 -2.03 -7.46
C PHE A 893 39.27 -2.98 -8.50
N GLY A 894 40.59 -2.89 -8.67
CA GLY A 894 41.33 -3.54 -9.75
C GLY A 894 41.44 -2.69 -11.03
N LYS A 895 42.09 -3.23 -12.06
CA LYS A 895 42.30 -2.59 -13.38
C LYS A 895 41.63 -3.38 -14.52
N ASP A 896 41.24 -4.61 -14.26
CA ASP A 896 40.60 -5.54 -15.18
C ASP A 896 39.88 -6.63 -14.36
N PHE A 897 39.23 -7.57 -15.06
CA PHE A 897 38.54 -8.70 -14.43
C PHE A 897 39.43 -9.51 -13.48
N ALA A 898 40.67 -9.84 -13.88
CA ALA A 898 41.54 -10.74 -13.13
C ALA A 898 42.08 -10.07 -11.85
N SER A 899 42.54 -8.83 -11.95
CA SER A 899 43.03 -8.04 -10.83
C SER A 899 41.91 -7.66 -9.86
N SER A 900 40.69 -7.42 -10.36
CA SER A 900 39.51 -7.17 -9.52
C SER A 900 39.10 -8.40 -8.74
N GLU A 901 39.02 -9.57 -9.38
CA GLU A 901 38.73 -10.84 -8.69
C GLU A 901 39.78 -11.16 -7.64
N LYS A 902 41.07 -10.99 -7.94
CA LYS A 902 42.14 -11.20 -6.96
C LYS A 902 41.96 -10.32 -5.72
N LEU A 903 41.67 -9.02 -5.91
CA LEU A 903 41.42 -8.11 -4.80
C LEU A 903 40.15 -8.52 -4.02
N ALA A 904 39.10 -8.93 -4.71
CA ALA A 904 37.86 -9.36 -4.09
C ALA A 904 38.04 -10.65 -3.27
N ASP A 905 38.82 -11.62 -3.75
CA ASP A 905 39.14 -12.85 -3.02
C ASP A 905 39.94 -12.54 -1.75
N GLU A 906 41.00 -11.73 -1.87
CA GLU A 906 41.83 -11.34 -0.71
C GLU A 906 41.05 -10.58 0.37
N LEU A 907 39.98 -9.85 0.02
CA LEU A 907 39.12 -9.15 0.98
C LEU A 907 38.03 -10.04 1.57
N ASN A 908 37.43 -10.92 0.77
CA ASN A 908 36.37 -11.83 1.23
C ASN A 908 36.90 -12.92 2.19
N ASP A 909 38.16 -13.31 2.04
CA ASP A 909 38.82 -14.22 2.99
C ASP A 909 38.92 -13.60 4.40
N LEU A 910 38.79 -12.28 4.53
CA LEU A 910 38.94 -11.55 5.79
C LEU A 910 37.59 -11.09 6.36
N PHE A 911 36.69 -10.60 5.51
CA PHE A 911 35.42 -10.02 5.91
C PHE A 911 34.28 -10.53 5.01
N PRO A 912 33.12 -10.90 5.58
CA PRO A 912 31.94 -11.24 4.79
C PRO A 912 31.42 -10.02 4.02
N GLU A 913 30.66 -10.26 2.96
CA GLU A 913 30.17 -9.22 2.05
C GLU A 913 29.29 -8.17 2.77
N GLU A 914 28.55 -8.55 3.80
CA GLU A 914 27.73 -7.66 4.65
C GLU A 914 28.55 -6.59 5.40
N GLN A 915 29.85 -6.84 5.60
CA GLN A 915 30.78 -5.91 6.25
C GLN A 915 31.57 -5.06 5.25
N LEU A 916 31.50 -5.35 3.94
CA LEU A 916 32.27 -4.67 2.90
C LEU A 916 31.41 -3.65 2.12
N TYR A 917 31.77 -2.39 2.24
CA TYR A 917 31.04 -1.25 1.64
C TYR A 917 31.89 -0.61 0.55
N ARG A 918 31.66 -1.00 -0.71
CA ARG A 918 32.42 -0.50 -1.86
C ARG A 918 31.76 0.72 -2.46
N ILE A 919 32.40 1.88 -2.31
CA ILE A 919 31.85 3.15 -2.77
C ILE A 919 31.95 3.28 -4.29
N ASP A 920 30.79 3.50 -4.90
CA ASP A 920 30.66 4.31 -6.10
C ASP A 920 29.87 5.57 -5.75
N HIS A 921 30.55 6.72 -5.69
CA HIS A 921 29.94 7.96 -5.22
C HIS A 921 28.81 8.47 -6.13
N TYR A 922 28.61 7.93 -7.33
CA TYR A 922 27.43 8.29 -8.14
C TYR A 922 26.14 7.70 -7.55
N LEU A 923 26.21 6.56 -6.87
CA LEU A 923 25.05 5.96 -6.20
C LEU A 923 24.53 6.81 -5.03
N GLY A 924 25.40 7.62 -4.42
CA GLY A 924 25.03 8.55 -3.36
C GLY A 924 24.46 9.89 -3.84
N LYS A 925 24.33 10.11 -5.17
CA LYS A 925 23.77 11.36 -5.69
C LYS A 925 22.24 11.33 -5.66
N GLU A 926 21.65 12.46 -5.31
CA GLU A 926 20.20 12.63 -5.12
C GLU A 926 19.36 12.08 -6.29
N LEU A 927 19.67 12.50 -7.52
CA LEU A 927 18.93 12.04 -8.71
C LEU A 927 19.16 10.57 -9.07
N MET A 928 20.24 9.97 -8.58
CA MET A 928 20.45 8.53 -8.74
C MET A 928 19.58 7.72 -7.79
N GLN A 929 19.38 8.20 -6.56
CA GLN A 929 18.42 7.59 -5.63
C GLN A 929 16.98 7.77 -6.13
N ASN A 930 16.66 8.96 -6.64
CA ASN A 930 15.35 9.24 -7.22
C ASN A 930 15.04 8.38 -8.46
N MET A 931 16.02 7.70 -9.07
CA MET A 931 15.76 6.83 -10.23
C MET A 931 14.82 5.67 -9.91
N LEU A 932 14.91 5.08 -8.71
CA LEU A 932 14.01 3.99 -8.30
C LEU A 932 12.57 4.49 -8.12
N VAL A 933 12.42 5.66 -7.48
CA VAL A 933 11.11 6.31 -7.27
C VAL A 933 10.51 6.73 -8.62
N LEU A 934 11.30 7.40 -9.46
CA LEU A 934 10.90 7.83 -10.80
C LEU A 934 10.35 6.65 -11.61
N ARG A 935 11.02 5.49 -11.57
CA ARG A 935 10.64 4.33 -12.38
C ARG A 935 9.48 3.52 -11.80
N PHE A 936 9.45 3.30 -10.49
CA PHE A 936 8.57 2.30 -9.89
C PHE A 936 7.41 2.87 -9.06
N ALA A 937 7.43 4.17 -8.73
CA ALA A 937 6.30 4.86 -8.08
C ALA A 937 5.39 5.60 -9.08
N ASN A 938 5.82 5.77 -10.33
CA ASN A 938 5.08 6.52 -11.35
C ASN A 938 4.49 5.59 -12.40
N ALA A 939 3.22 5.22 -12.24
CA ALA A 939 2.53 4.27 -13.11
C ALA A 939 2.59 4.66 -14.60
N PHE A 940 2.50 5.96 -14.93
CA PHE A 940 2.54 6.43 -16.32
C PHE A 940 3.90 6.21 -17.01
N LEU A 941 5.01 6.18 -16.26
CA LEU A 941 6.35 5.94 -16.82
C LEU A 941 6.59 4.45 -17.10
N GLY A 942 5.92 3.54 -16.38
CA GLY A 942 6.12 2.10 -16.48
C GLY A 942 6.00 1.56 -17.92
N PRO A 943 4.86 1.77 -18.61
CA PRO A 943 4.66 1.32 -20.00
C PRO A 943 5.59 1.98 -21.02
N MET A 944 6.13 3.17 -20.72
CA MET A 944 7.04 3.88 -21.62
C MET A 944 8.51 3.44 -21.45
N TRP A 945 8.82 2.61 -20.45
CA TRP A 945 10.19 2.27 -20.04
C TRP A 945 10.69 0.94 -20.64
N ASP A 946 10.53 0.77 -21.94
CA ASP A 946 10.88 -0.46 -22.65
C ASP A 946 11.40 -0.19 -24.08
N CYS A 947 11.78 -1.26 -24.79
CA CYS A 947 12.28 -1.13 -26.15
C CYS A 947 11.22 -0.85 -27.23
N GLN A 948 9.92 -0.96 -26.89
CA GLN A 948 8.82 -0.58 -27.78
C GLN A 948 8.67 0.94 -27.82
N SER A 949 8.82 1.58 -26.67
CA SER A 949 8.69 3.04 -26.53
C SER A 949 10.03 3.77 -26.69
N VAL A 950 11.13 3.21 -26.20
CA VAL A 950 12.45 3.85 -26.21
C VAL A 950 13.24 3.50 -27.47
N SER A 951 13.78 4.52 -28.14
CA SER A 951 14.65 4.35 -29.32
C SER A 951 16.11 4.15 -28.94
N ASN A 952 16.63 4.95 -28.00
CA ASN A 952 18.01 4.89 -27.51
C ASN A 952 18.09 5.53 -26.13
N VAL A 953 19.08 5.09 -25.36
CA VAL A 953 19.40 5.66 -24.05
C VAL A 953 20.84 6.17 -24.09
N GLN A 954 21.08 7.35 -23.53
CA GLN A 954 22.41 7.95 -23.44
C GLN A 954 22.72 8.28 -22.00
N ILE A 955 23.91 7.89 -21.56
CA ILE A 955 24.43 8.23 -20.24
C ILE A 955 25.73 8.98 -20.49
N CYS A 956 25.71 10.27 -20.19
CA CYS A 956 26.80 11.18 -20.50
C CYS A 956 27.47 11.67 -19.22
N PHE A 957 28.80 11.64 -19.20
CA PHE A 957 29.65 12.31 -18.23
C PHE A 957 30.63 13.20 -18.98
N LYS A 958 30.74 14.46 -18.59
CA LYS A 958 31.57 15.45 -19.24
C LYS A 958 32.21 16.33 -18.19
N GLU A 959 33.50 16.60 -18.40
CA GLU A 959 34.24 17.61 -17.65
C GLU A 959 34.83 18.60 -18.65
N ASP A 960 34.77 19.87 -18.31
CA ASP A 960 35.40 20.97 -19.02
C ASP A 960 36.88 21.15 -18.66
N ILE A 961 37.33 20.53 -17.56
CA ILE A 961 38.72 20.50 -17.12
C ILE A 961 39.50 19.30 -17.69
N GLY A 962 40.82 19.47 -17.84
CA GLY A 962 41.76 18.41 -18.26
C GLY A 962 42.24 17.54 -17.09
N THR A 963 43.51 17.13 -17.09
CA THR A 963 44.11 16.34 -15.99
C THR A 963 44.79 17.15 -14.89
N GLU A 964 44.97 18.46 -15.07
CA GLU A 964 45.46 19.40 -14.05
C GLU A 964 46.68 18.91 -13.25
N GLY A 965 47.70 18.36 -13.94
CA GLY A 965 48.94 17.87 -13.31
C GLY A 965 48.84 16.47 -12.68
N ARG A 966 47.68 15.81 -12.80
CA ARG A 966 47.46 14.42 -12.37
C ARG A 966 47.47 13.43 -13.55
N GLY A 967 48.00 13.85 -14.70
CA GLY A 967 48.01 13.05 -15.92
C GLY A 967 48.68 11.69 -15.75
N GLY A 968 49.80 11.61 -15.00
CA GLY A 968 50.50 10.34 -14.78
C GLY A 968 49.66 9.28 -14.05
N TYR A 969 48.85 9.68 -13.05
CA TYR A 969 47.91 8.77 -12.41
C TYR A 969 46.77 8.36 -13.36
N PHE A 970 46.22 9.32 -14.11
CA PHE A 970 45.14 9.04 -15.06
C PHE A 970 45.59 8.12 -16.20
N ASP A 971 46.85 8.21 -16.61
CA ASP A 971 47.41 7.43 -17.72
C ASP A 971 47.37 5.91 -17.46
N GLU A 972 47.46 5.49 -16.20
CA GLU A 972 47.38 4.07 -15.84
C GLU A 972 45.96 3.46 -15.96
N PHE A 973 44.93 4.31 -15.99
CA PHE A 973 43.54 3.86 -15.94
C PHE A 973 42.76 4.23 -17.21
N GLY A 974 42.91 5.47 -17.67
CA GLY A 974 42.15 6.06 -18.77
C GLY A 974 40.67 6.28 -18.44
N ILE A 975 39.95 6.95 -19.34
CA ILE A 975 38.58 7.40 -19.08
C ILE A 975 37.58 6.24 -18.85
N ILE A 976 37.84 5.08 -19.45
CA ILE A 976 36.93 3.93 -19.33
C ILE A 976 36.98 3.35 -17.92
N ARG A 977 38.17 3.14 -17.35
CA ARG A 977 38.31 2.62 -15.97
C ARG A 977 37.97 3.69 -14.93
N ASP A 978 38.28 4.95 -15.22
CA ASP A 978 38.02 6.05 -14.28
C ASP A 978 36.53 6.35 -14.11
N VAL A 979 35.74 6.33 -15.21
CA VAL A 979 34.35 6.83 -15.21
C VAL A 979 33.34 5.85 -15.80
N MET A 980 33.65 5.15 -16.90
CA MET A 980 32.63 4.34 -17.59
C MET A 980 32.33 3.03 -16.87
N GLN A 981 33.36 2.25 -16.55
CA GLN A 981 33.24 0.91 -16.00
C GLN A 981 32.58 0.91 -14.62
N ASN A 982 32.71 2.01 -13.87
CA ASN A 982 32.12 2.21 -12.56
C ASN A 982 30.83 3.06 -12.66
N HIS A 983 30.94 4.38 -12.63
CA HIS A 983 29.83 5.32 -12.49
C HIS A 983 28.77 5.10 -13.54
N LEU A 984 29.15 5.07 -14.82
CA LEU A 984 28.15 4.94 -15.89
C LEU A 984 27.50 3.55 -15.92
N MET A 985 28.21 2.50 -15.51
CA MET A 985 27.61 1.17 -15.38
C MET A 985 26.64 1.08 -14.21
N GLN A 986 26.93 1.73 -13.10
CA GLN A 986 26.02 1.82 -11.95
C GLN A 986 24.76 2.62 -12.30
N VAL A 987 24.92 3.73 -13.02
CA VAL A 987 23.79 4.50 -13.57
C VAL A 987 22.97 3.66 -14.54
N LEU A 988 23.63 2.92 -15.45
CA LEU A 988 22.97 2.01 -16.38
C LEU A 988 22.18 0.93 -15.63
N ALA A 989 22.75 0.35 -14.58
CA ALA A 989 22.13 -0.71 -13.80
C ALA A 989 20.81 -0.22 -13.17
N LEU A 990 20.83 0.89 -12.44
CA LEU A 990 19.63 1.48 -11.84
C LEU A 990 18.58 1.90 -12.88
N LEU A 991 19.04 2.39 -14.03
CA LEU A 991 18.18 2.87 -15.11
C LEU A 991 17.41 1.74 -15.82
N ALA A 992 18.04 0.57 -15.96
CA ALA A 992 17.56 -0.48 -16.85
C ALA A 992 17.17 -1.80 -16.17
N MET A 993 17.51 -2.01 -14.88
CA MET A 993 17.09 -3.18 -14.08
C MET A 993 15.57 -3.37 -14.05
N GLU A 994 15.07 -4.57 -13.80
CA GLU A 994 13.64 -4.78 -13.56
C GLU A 994 13.20 -4.23 -12.20
N LYS A 995 11.88 -4.23 -11.93
CA LYS A 995 11.36 -3.86 -10.61
C LYS A 995 11.84 -4.90 -9.59
N PRO A 996 12.53 -4.50 -8.51
CA PRO A 996 12.95 -5.43 -7.47
C PRO A 996 11.74 -5.93 -6.67
N ILE A 997 11.90 -7.08 -6.00
CA ILE A 997 10.85 -7.69 -5.16
C ILE A 997 10.49 -6.77 -3.99
N SER A 998 11.49 -6.12 -3.40
CA SER A 998 11.34 -5.11 -2.35
C SER A 998 12.39 -4.02 -2.48
N MET A 999 12.38 -3.04 -1.55
CA MET A 999 13.43 -2.02 -1.43
C MET A 999 14.63 -2.50 -0.59
N SER A 1000 14.74 -3.80 -0.29
CA SER A 1000 15.91 -4.34 0.40
C SER A 1000 17.18 -4.16 -0.46
N ALA A 1001 18.32 -3.94 0.20
CA ALA A 1001 19.60 -3.75 -0.47
C ALA A 1001 19.96 -4.92 -1.39
N ASP A 1002 19.65 -6.16 -1.01
CA ASP A 1002 19.95 -7.33 -1.83
C ASP A 1002 19.03 -7.48 -3.03
N ASP A 1003 17.72 -7.26 -2.89
CA ASP A 1003 16.79 -7.36 -4.03
C ASP A 1003 17.13 -6.33 -5.13
N ILE A 1004 17.55 -5.13 -4.73
CA ILE A 1004 18.01 -4.08 -5.67
C ILE A 1004 19.31 -4.50 -6.35
N ARG A 1005 20.30 -5.00 -5.59
CA ARG A 1005 21.61 -5.42 -6.13
C ARG A 1005 21.51 -6.68 -6.98
N ASP A 1006 20.56 -7.55 -6.70
CA ASP A 1006 20.23 -8.73 -7.51
C ASP A 1006 19.73 -8.33 -8.90
N GLU A 1007 18.76 -7.40 -8.98
CA GLU A 1007 18.24 -6.92 -10.26
C GLU A 1007 19.29 -6.10 -11.04
N LYS A 1008 20.14 -5.33 -10.36
CA LYS A 1008 21.32 -4.68 -10.99
C LYS A 1008 22.25 -5.72 -11.60
N THR A 1009 22.63 -6.75 -10.85
CA THR A 1009 23.56 -7.80 -11.30
C THR A 1009 22.97 -8.60 -12.46
N LYS A 1010 21.68 -8.98 -12.36
CA LYS A 1010 20.95 -9.69 -13.41
C LYS A 1010 20.94 -8.92 -14.72
N LEU A 1011 20.72 -7.60 -14.68
CA LEU A 1011 20.84 -6.75 -15.86
C LEU A 1011 22.27 -6.76 -16.42
N LEU A 1012 23.29 -6.54 -15.59
CA LEU A 1012 24.68 -6.47 -16.05
C LEU A 1012 25.13 -7.77 -16.74
N ARG A 1013 24.67 -8.92 -16.26
CA ARG A 1013 24.92 -10.24 -16.90
C ARG A 1013 24.31 -10.36 -18.30
N CYS A 1014 23.28 -9.57 -18.62
CA CYS A 1014 22.66 -9.52 -19.94
C CYS A 1014 23.38 -8.58 -20.92
N VAL A 1015 24.40 -7.83 -20.47
CA VAL A 1015 25.14 -6.89 -21.33
C VAL A 1015 26.25 -7.63 -22.07
N LYS A 1016 26.31 -7.47 -23.40
CA LYS A 1016 27.41 -8.05 -24.18
C LYS A 1016 28.74 -7.35 -23.89
N ALA A 1017 29.82 -8.12 -23.88
CA ALA A 1017 31.17 -7.58 -23.85
C ALA A 1017 31.44 -6.66 -25.04
N VAL A 1018 32.11 -5.54 -24.76
CA VAL A 1018 32.33 -4.47 -25.74
C VAL A 1018 33.41 -4.84 -26.73
N LYS A 1019 33.14 -4.64 -28.02
CA LYS A 1019 34.12 -4.80 -29.10
C LYS A 1019 34.69 -3.45 -29.52
N ALA A 1020 35.85 -3.46 -30.16
CA ALA A 1020 36.48 -2.25 -30.69
C ALA A 1020 35.60 -1.51 -31.73
N GLU A 1021 34.75 -2.23 -32.47
CA GLU A 1021 33.81 -1.64 -33.44
C GLU A 1021 32.66 -0.89 -32.79
N ASP A 1022 32.33 -1.20 -31.53
CA ASP A 1022 31.23 -0.59 -30.77
C ASP A 1022 31.65 0.70 -30.04
N CYS A 1023 32.92 1.11 -30.15
CA CYS A 1023 33.45 2.28 -29.45
C CYS A 1023 34.16 3.29 -30.37
N VAL A 1024 34.22 4.53 -29.90
CA VAL A 1024 35.04 5.61 -30.45
C VAL A 1024 35.84 6.20 -29.30
N LEU A 1025 37.16 6.24 -29.45
CA LEU A 1025 38.08 6.74 -28.44
C LEU A 1025 38.69 8.07 -28.90
N GLY A 1026 38.96 8.96 -27.94
CA GLY A 1026 39.64 10.22 -28.23
C GLY A 1026 40.65 10.64 -27.17
N GLN A 1027 41.59 11.49 -27.56
CA GLN A 1027 42.58 12.14 -26.71
C GLN A 1027 42.63 13.65 -27.01
N TYR A 1028 42.58 14.51 -25.98
CA TYR A 1028 42.60 15.96 -26.21
C TYR A 1028 44.01 16.47 -26.52
N THR A 1029 44.11 17.38 -27.48
CA THR A 1029 45.35 18.09 -27.86
C THR A 1029 45.46 19.45 -27.17
N ALA A 1030 46.53 20.20 -27.38
CA ALA A 1030 46.61 21.58 -26.89
C ALA A 1030 45.67 22.54 -27.66
N ASN A 1031 45.25 23.61 -27.00
CA ASN A 1031 44.68 24.82 -27.63
C ASN A 1031 45.27 26.09 -26.98
N GLU A 1032 44.76 27.27 -27.34
CA GLU A 1032 45.26 28.56 -26.83
C GLU A 1032 45.11 28.76 -25.30
N LYS A 1033 44.18 28.04 -24.65
CA LYS A 1033 43.83 28.23 -23.23
C LYS A 1033 44.21 27.06 -22.33
N MET A 1034 44.37 25.86 -22.88
CA MET A 1034 44.63 24.63 -22.14
C MET A 1034 45.75 23.80 -22.80
N PRO A 1035 46.70 23.28 -22.00
CA PRO A 1035 47.71 22.35 -22.50
C PRO A 1035 47.07 21.04 -22.97
N GLY A 1036 47.72 20.33 -23.89
CA GLY A 1036 47.29 19.00 -24.33
C GLY A 1036 47.56 17.94 -23.27
N TYR A 1037 46.94 16.77 -23.41
CA TYR A 1037 47.11 15.68 -22.44
C TYR A 1037 48.58 15.25 -22.29
N LYS A 1038 49.31 15.24 -23.41
CA LYS A 1038 50.73 14.88 -23.46
C LYS A 1038 51.68 15.98 -22.99
N ASP A 1039 51.15 17.18 -22.75
CA ASP A 1039 51.96 18.31 -22.28
C ASP A 1039 52.10 18.29 -20.74
N ASP A 1040 51.27 17.50 -20.04
CA ASP A 1040 51.39 17.21 -18.61
C ASP A 1040 52.70 16.42 -18.35
N GLU A 1041 53.52 16.88 -17.39
CA GLU A 1041 54.85 16.32 -17.12
C GLU A 1041 54.81 14.84 -16.73
N GLY A 1042 53.71 14.37 -16.13
CA GLY A 1042 53.54 12.99 -15.70
C GLY A 1042 53.14 12.01 -16.81
N VAL A 1043 52.86 12.48 -18.03
CA VAL A 1043 52.30 11.66 -19.13
C VAL A 1043 53.37 11.29 -20.16
N PRO A 1044 53.51 10.00 -20.54
CA PRO A 1044 54.40 9.59 -21.62
C PRO A 1044 54.05 10.28 -22.95
N LYS A 1045 55.05 10.82 -23.66
CA LYS A 1045 54.83 11.55 -24.93
C LYS A 1045 54.22 10.68 -26.03
N ASP A 1046 54.46 9.38 -26.00
CA ASP A 1046 53.86 8.40 -26.92
C ASP A 1046 52.53 7.79 -26.41
N SER A 1047 52.01 8.25 -25.25
CA SER A 1047 50.77 7.75 -24.66
C SER A 1047 49.62 7.79 -25.67
N LYS A 1048 48.82 6.72 -25.64
CA LYS A 1048 47.57 6.54 -26.39
C LYS A 1048 46.37 6.37 -25.46
N THR A 1049 46.50 6.76 -24.20
CA THR A 1049 45.43 6.65 -23.22
C THR A 1049 44.24 7.53 -23.62
N PRO A 1050 43.03 6.96 -23.76
CA PRO A 1050 41.86 7.72 -24.13
C PRO A 1050 41.40 8.62 -22.97
N THR A 1051 41.27 9.92 -23.26
CA THR A 1051 40.65 10.93 -22.37
C THR A 1051 39.17 11.14 -22.68
N PHE A 1052 38.68 10.52 -23.75
CA PHE A 1052 37.30 10.50 -24.20
C PHE A 1052 36.92 9.12 -24.73
N ALA A 1053 35.70 8.67 -24.46
CA ALA A 1053 35.13 7.50 -25.09
C ALA A 1053 33.63 7.68 -25.34
N VAL A 1054 33.16 7.07 -26.43
CA VAL A 1054 31.76 6.69 -26.64
C VAL A 1054 31.71 5.19 -26.84
N VAL A 1055 30.83 4.50 -26.11
CA VAL A 1055 30.65 3.05 -26.16
C VAL A 1055 29.17 2.75 -26.34
N VAL A 1056 28.82 1.91 -27.31
CA VAL A 1056 27.45 1.46 -27.54
C VAL A 1056 27.27 0.05 -26.99
N LEU A 1057 26.46 -0.09 -25.95
CA LEU A 1057 26.12 -1.35 -25.30
C LEU A 1057 24.80 -1.91 -25.83
N LYS A 1058 24.71 -3.24 -25.83
CA LYS A 1058 23.51 -4.01 -26.16
C LYS A 1058 23.15 -4.90 -24.98
N ILE A 1059 21.93 -4.74 -24.48
CA ILE A 1059 21.39 -5.52 -23.35
C ILE A 1059 20.48 -6.61 -23.92
N GLN A 1060 20.74 -7.87 -23.59
CA GLN A 1060 20.00 -9.03 -24.11
C GLN A 1060 18.94 -9.52 -23.12
N ASN A 1061 17.90 -8.72 -22.91
CA ASN A 1061 16.71 -9.11 -22.17
C ASN A 1061 15.44 -8.61 -22.89
N ASP A 1062 14.28 -9.07 -22.46
CA ASP A 1062 13.01 -8.74 -23.12
C ASP A 1062 12.75 -7.24 -23.16
N ARG A 1063 13.04 -6.53 -22.06
CA ARG A 1063 12.83 -5.08 -21.95
C ARG A 1063 13.69 -4.28 -22.94
N TRP A 1064 14.95 -4.65 -23.18
CA TRP A 1064 15.93 -3.77 -23.85
C TRP A 1064 16.57 -4.33 -25.13
N HIS A 1065 16.24 -5.54 -25.58
CA HIS A 1065 16.90 -6.20 -26.72
C HIS A 1065 16.96 -5.40 -28.04
N LYS A 1066 16.06 -4.41 -28.26
CA LYS A 1066 16.05 -3.52 -29.45
C LYS A 1066 16.61 -2.12 -29.20
N THR A 1067 17.09 -1.82 -28.00
CA THR A 1067 17.48 -0.47 -27.59
C THR A 1067 18.99 -0.38 -27.33
N PRO A 1068 19.74 0.42 -28.10
CA PRO A 1068 21.14 0.67 -27.81
C PRO A 1068 21.31 1.63 -26.62
N PHE A 1069 22.27 1.32 -25.76
CA PHE A 1069 22.70 2.16 -24.64
C PHE A 1069 24.03 2.80 -24.98
N ILE A 1070 24.08 4.12 -25.05
CA ILE A 1070 25.24 4.90 -25.42
C ILE A 1070 25.87 5.48 -24.16
N LEU A 1071 27.05 5.01 -23.80
CA LEU A 1071 27.85 5.60 -22.73
C LEU A 1071 28.83 6.60 -23.34
N LYS A 1072 28.85 7.84 -22.83
CA LYS A 1072 29.75 8.89 -23.28
C LYS A 1072 30.47 9.48 -22.08
N ALA A 1073 31.79 9.46 -22.08
CA ALA A 1073 32.61 10.05 -21.02
C ALA A 1073 33.80 10.81 -21.62
N GLY A 1074 34.17 11.95 -21.04
CA GLY A 1074 35.44 12.59 -21.40
C GLY A 1074 35.80 13.85 -20.63
N LYS A 1075 37.09 14.19 -20.69
CA LYS A 1075 37.72 15.38 -20.09
C LYS A 1075 38.00 16.46 -21.15
N ALA A 1076 38.23 17.69 -20.69
CA ALA A 1076 38.51 18.86 -21.52
C ALA A 1076 37.45 19.12 -22.61
N LEU A 1077 36.19 18.85 -22.29
CA LEU A 1077 35.04 19.05 -23.18
C LEU A 1077 34.46 20.46 -23.06
N ASN A 1078 33.37 20.73 -23.76
CA ASN A 1078 32.75 22.06 -23.82
C ASN A 1078 31.99 22.49 -22.55
N GLU A 1079 31.71 21.59 -21.62
CA GLU A 1079 30.94 21.87 -20.39
C GLU A 1079 31.11 20.72 -19.38
N ARG A 1080 30.97 21.02 -18.09
CA ARG A 1080 30.78 20.01 -17.04
C ARG A 1080 29.31 19.57 -16.99
N LYS A 1081 29.04 18.27 -17.21
CA LYS A 1081 27.67 17.71 -17.17
C LYS A 1081 27.67 16.19 -16.99
N ALA A 1082 26.86 15.70 -16.05
CA ALA A 1082 26.44 14.31 -15.98
C ALA A 1082 24.92 14.22 -16.19
N GLU A 1083 24.47 13.43 -17.14
CA GLU A 1083 23.07 13.42 -17.58
C GLU A 1083 22.68 12.07 -18.20
N ILE A 1084 21.46 11.63 -17.94
CA ILE A 1084 20.79 10.51 -18.61
C ILE A 1084 19.78 11.11 -19.58
N ARG A 1085 19.76 10.61 -20.81
CA ARG A 1085 18.80 11.00 -21.85
C ARG A 1085 18.16 9.75 -22.45
N ILE A 1086 16.85 9.64 -22.33
CA ILE A 1086 16.04 8.59 -22.93
C ILE A 1086 15.29 9.21 -24.09
N GLN A 1087 15.61 8.82 -25.32
CA GLN A 1087 14.91 9.31 -26.50
C GLN A 1087 13.87 8.30 -26.95
N PHE A 1088 12.61 8.72 -27.00
CA PHE A 1088 11.48 7.87 -27.39
C PHE A 1088 11.39 7.69 -28.91
N ARG A 1089 10.75 6.61 -29.33
CA ARG A 1089 10.40 6.38 -30.74
C ARG A 1089 9.34 7.39 -31.19
N PRO A 1090 9.29 7.73 -32.48
CA PRO A 1090 8.22 8.59 -33.01
C PRO A 1090 6.87 7.85 -32.98
N PRO A 1091 5.73 8.59 -32.97
CA PRO A 1091 4.41 7.98 -33.09
C PRO A 1091 4.21 7.28 -34.44
N ALA A 1092 3.34 6.26 -34.48
CA ALA A 1092 3.13 5.41 -35.66
C ALA A 1092 2.56 6.16 -36.89
N GLN A 1093 1.78 7.23 -36.66
CA GLN A 1093 1.23 8.08 -37.72
C GLN A 1093 1.44 9.55 -37.38
N LEU A 1094 2.11 10.27 -38.28
CA LEU A 1094 2.26 11.73 -38.17
C LEU A 1094 1.04 12.39 -38.82
N LEU A 1095 0.12 12.92 -38.00
CA LEU A 1095 -1.10 13.60 -38.48
C LEU A 1095 -0.82 14.92 -39.21
N HIS A 1096 0.31 15.56 -38.91
CA HIS A 1096 0.73 16.81 -39.52
C HIS A 1096 1.78 16.49 -40.58
N GLY A 1097 1.41 16.55 -41.86
CA GLY A 1097 2.26 16.22 -43.02
C GLY A 1097 3.51 17.10 -43.22
N ASP A 1098 3.87 17.92 -42.24
CA ASP A 1098 5.18 18.57 -42.18
C ASP A 1098 6.23 17.54 -41.75
N LYS A 1099 7.43 17.66 -42.32
CA LYS A 1099 8.62 16.87 -41.96
C LYS A 1099 9.00 17.13 -40.49
N MET A 1100 8.28 16.52 -39.55
CA MET A 1100 8.70 16.31 -38.16
C MET A 1100 9.81 15.24 -38.07
N GLU A 1101 10.70 15.19 -39.07
CA GLU A 1101 11.93 14.40 -39.06
C GLU A 1101 12.89 15.03 -38.05
N GLY A 1102 12.65 14.84 -36.75
CA GLY A 1102 13.54 15.34 -35.70
C GLY A 1102 12.93 15.54 -34.31
N SER A 1103 11.60 15.59 -34.20
CA SER A 1103 10.91 15.97 -32.97
C SER A 1103 10.54 14.73 -32.14
N ARG A 1104 11.55 14.00 -31.66
CA ARG A 1104 11.33 12.88 -30.73
C ARG A 1104 11.22 13.40 -29.30
N ASN A 1105 10.31 12.81 -28.52
CA ASN A 1105 10.23 13.10 -27.09
C ASN A 1105 11.51 12.61 -26.41
N GLU A 1106 11.94 13.31 -25.36
CA GLU A 1106 13.14 12.95 -24.60
C GLU A 1106 12.89 13.15 -23.11
N LEU A 1107 13.05 12.10 -22.30
CA LEU A 1107 13.16 12.25 -20.86
C LEU A 1107 14.63 12.46 -20.50
N VAL A 1108 14.91 13.52 -19.76
CA VAL A 1108 16.26 13.89 -19.37
C VAL A 1108 16.37 14.00 -17.86
N VAL A 1109 17.33 13.29 -17.29
CA VAL A 1109 17.68 13.36 -15.87
C VAL A 1109 19.10 13.90 -15.78
N ARG A 1110 19.23 15.19 -15.44
CA ARG A 1110 20.52 15.87 -15.31
C ARG A 1110 21.03 15.72 -13.89
N ILE A 1111 21.94 14.78 -13.69
CA ILE A 1111 22.52 14.42 -12.39
C ILE A 1111 23.34 15.58 -11.81
N GLN A 1112 24.12 16.30 -12.63
CA GLN A 1112 24.88 17.49 -12.21
C GLN A 1112 25.43 18.26 -13.43
N PRO A 1113 25.74 19.56 -13.31
CA PRO A 1113 25.28 20.48 -12.26
C PRO A 1113 23.80 20.85 -12.48
N ASN A 1114 23.19 21.53 -11.49
CA ASN A 1114 21.79 21.96 -11.51
C ASN A 1114 20.85 20.77 -11.73
N GLU A 1115 20.72 19.94 -10.70
CA GLU A 1115 19.88 18.76 -10.63
C GLU A 1115 18.49 19.05 -11.22
N ALA A 1116 18.13 18.32 -12.27
CA ALA A 1116 16.83 18.49 -12.92
C ALA A 1116 16.32 17.22 -13.59
N ILE A 1117 15.00 17.09 -13.66
CA ILE A 1117 14.29 16.09 -14.46
C ILE A 1117 13.36 16.84 -15.40
N TYR A 1118 13.47 16.61 -16.70
CA TYR A 1118 12.59 17.26 -17.66
C TYR A 1118 12.23 16.38 -18.85
N LEU A 1119 10.99 16.49 -19.30
CA LEU A 1119 10.44 15.75 -20.45
C LEU A 1119 10.25 16.70 -21.61
N LYS A 1120 11.04 16.54 -22.67
CA LYS A 1120 10.82 17.22 -23.95
C LYS A 1120 9.68 16.57 -24.70
N LEU A 1121 8.74 17.38 -25.15
CA LEU A 1121 7.56 16.95 -25.89
C LEU A 1121 7.21 17.93 -27.01
N VAL A 1122 6.43 17.45 -27.97
CA VAL A 1122 5.88 18.28 -29.03
C VAL A 1122 4.63 19.00 -28.52
N ALA A 1123 4.64 20.34 -28.56
CA ALA A 1123 3.52 21.19 -28.19
C ALA A 1123 3.09 22.07 -29.37
N LYS A 1124 1.85 22.56 -29.35
CA LYS A 1124 1.42 23.62 -30.26
C LYS A 1124 2.19 24.90 -29.90
N GLN A 1125 2.77 25.57 -30.89
CA GLN A 1125 3.33 26.89 -30.72
C GLN A 1125 2.23 27.85 -30.21
N PRO A 1126 2.42 28.55 -29.07
CA PRO A 1126 1.47 29.54 -28.60
C PRO A 1126 1.15 30.59 -29.68
N GLY A 1127 -0.11 31.01 -29.78
CA GLY A 1127 -0.59 31.95 -30.81
C GLY A 1127 -1.70 31.37 -31.71
N LEU A 1128 -2.04 32.08 -32.78
CA LEU A 1128 -3.21 31.80 -33.64
C LEU A 1128 -3.01 30.65 -34.65
N GLY A 1129 -1.79 30.12 -34.79
CA GLY A 1129 -1.47 29.04 -35.74
C GLY A 1129 -1.52 27.64 -35.12
N MET A 1130 -1.51 26.61 -35.98
CA MET A 1130 -1.39 25.19 -35.61
C MET A 1130 0.04 24.64 -35.78
N LYS A 1131 1.04 25.52 -35.87
CA LYS A 1131 2.43 25.10 -35.98
C LYS A 1131 2.86 24.46 -34.66
N THR A 1132 3.64 23.40 -34.73
CA THR A 1132 4.18 22.68 -33.58
C THR A 1132 5.62 23.09 -33.29
N LEU A 1133 6.02 23.06 -32.02
CA LEU A 1133 7.41 23.21 -31.55
C LEU A 1133 7.73 22.17 -30.48
N VAL A 1134 9.00 21.99 -30.16
CA VAL A 1134 9.40 21.16 -29.01
C VAL A 1134 9.54 22.05 -27.79
N SER A 1135 8.81 21.69 -26.73
CA SER A 1135 8.86 22.32 -25.41
C SER A 1135 9.13 21.25 -24.35
N GLU A 1136 9.02 21.59 -23.07
CA GLU A 1136 9.41 20.77 -21.95
C GLU A 1136 8.46 20.91 -20.76
N LEU A 1137 8.33 19.82 -20.01
CA LEU A 1137 7.88 19.85 -18.61
C LEU A 1137 9.14 19.73 -17.75
N ASP A 1138 9.40 20.71 -16.88
CA ASP A 1138 10.67 20.84 -16.16
C ASP A 1138 10.48 20.77 -14.63
N LEU A 1139 11.32 19.97 -13.98
CA LEU A 1139 11.52 19.94 -12.55
C LEU A 1139 13.01 20.19 -12.26
N THR A 1140 13.38 21.47 -12.16
CA THR A 1140 14.71 21.88 -11.69
C THR A 1140 14.70 22.00 -10.15
N TYR A 1141 15.57 21.25 -9.49
CA TYR A 1141 15.54 21.10 -8.02
C TYR A 1141 15.84 22.42 -7.30
N LYS A 1142 16.79 23.20 -7.82
CA LYS A 1142 17.16 24.50 -7.24
C LYS A 1142 15.98 25.47 -7.21
N ASP A 1143 15.15 25.44 -8.26
CA ASP A 1143 14.02 26.36 -8.40
C ASP A 1143 12.80 25.85 -7.63
N ARG A 1144 12.59 24.52 -7.62
CA ARG A 1144 11.43 23.91 -6.98
C ARG A 1144 11.59 23.70 -5.46
N TYR A 1145 12.83 23.48 -5.02
CA TYR A 1145 13.20 23.17 -3.63
C TYR A 1145 14.32 24.09 -3.11
N PRO A 1146 14.18 25.44 -3.19
CA PRO A 1146 15.26 26.38 -2.89
C PRO A 1146 15.75 26.33 -1.44
N ARG A 1147 14.90 25.86 -0.51
CA ARG A 1147 15.22 25.73 0.93
C ARG A 1147 15.67 24.32 1.33
N CYS A 1148 15.71 23.36 0.41
CA CYS A 1148 16.12 21.99 0.71
C CYS A 1148 17.62 21.82 0.49
N TYR A 1149 18.30 21.27 1.50
CA TYR A 1149 19.70 20.88 1.35
C TYR A 1149 19.80 19.56 0.59
N ILE A 1150 20.54 19.56 -0.51
CA ILE A 1150 20.89 18.35 -1.25
C ILE A 1150 22.24 17.86 -0.70
N PRO A 1151 22.28 16.71 -0.01
CA PRO A 1151 23.52 16.20 0.56
C PRO A 1151 24.51 15.81 -0.53
N GLU A 1152 25.79 16.03 -0.25
CA GLU A 1152 26.86 15.51 -1.08
C GLU A 1152 26.92 13.98 -1.00
N ALA A 1153 27.40 13.34 -2.07
CA ALA A 1153 27.36 11.88 -2.17
C ALA A 1153 28.08 11.15 -1.01
N TYR A 1154 29.18 11.71 -0.51
CA TYR A 1154 29.93 11.12 0.60
C TYR A 1154 29.18 11.21 1.94
N GLU A 1155 28.41 12.27 2.17
CA GLU A 1155 27.60 12.41 3.39
C GLU A 1155 26.56 11.31 3.45
N ARG A 1156 25.85 11.09 2.33
CA ARG A 1156 24.86 10.02 2.21
C ARG A 1156 25.48 8.64 2.40
N LEU A 1157 26.53 8.32 1.64
CA LEU A 1157 27.11 6.97 1.68
C LEU A 1157 27.73 6.65 3.04
N ILE A 1158 28.41 7.59 3.69
CA ILE A 1158 28.93 7.34 5.05
C ILE A 1158 27.78 7.06 6.01
N LEU A 1159 26.69 7.82 5.93
CA LEU A 1159 25.51 7.60 6.77
C LEU A 1159 24.85 6.23 6.51
N ASP A 1160 24.72 5.83 5.24
CA ASP A 1160 24.18 4.52 4.85
C ASP A 1160 25.06 3.38 5.40
N ALA A 1161 26.39 3.51 5.36
CA ALA A 1161 27.31 2.55 5.95
C ALA A 1161 27.20 2.47 7.49
N ILE A 1162 26.90 3.58 8.17
CA ILE A 1162 26.64 3.61 9.62
C ILE A 1162 25.30 2.94 9.94
N ARG A 1163 24.29 3.10 9.09
CA ARG A 1163 22.97 2.45 9.23
C ARG A 1163 22.99 0.97 8.86
N GLY A 1164 23.97 0.53 8.09
CA GLY A 1164 24.06 -0.85 7.60
C GLY A 1164 23.29 -1.08 6.31
N ASP A 1165 22.96 0.00 5.60
CA ASP A 1165 22.27 -0.06 4.34
C ASP A 1165 23.28 -0.20 3.20
N GLN A 1166 23.25 -1.34 2.52
CA GLN A 1166 24.14 -1.64 1.39
C GLN A 1166 23.54 -1.29 0.02
N GLN A 1167 22.35 -0.70 -0.05
CA GLN A 1167 21.64 -0.41 -1.31
C GLN A 1167 22.49 0.39 -2.30
N HIS A 1168 23.25 1.37 -1.79
CA HIS A 1168 24.07 2.29 -2.60
C HIS A 1168 25.54 1.87 -2.70
N PHE A 1169 25.85 0.59 -2.45
CA PHE A 1169 27.21 0.05 -2.51
C PHE A 1169 27.35 -1.07 -3.54
N VAL A 1170 28.53 -1.16 -4.14
CA VAL A 1170 28.78 -2.12 -5.22
C VAL A 1170 29.11 -3.50 -4.63
N ARG A 1171 28.27 -4.49 -4.92
CA ARG A 1171 28.50 -5.88 -4.54
C ARG A 1171 29.55 -6.55 -5.43
N ARG A 1172 30.21 -7.60 -4.93
CA ARG A 1172 31.26 -8.32 -5.67
C ARG A 1172 30.82 -8.77 -7.06
N ASP A 1173 29.65 -9.37 -7.16
CA ASP A 1173 29.12 -9.95 -8.40
C ASP A 1173 28.73 -8.87 -9.44
N GLU A 1174 28.26 -7.71 -8.99
CA GLU A 1174 28.10 -6.53 -9.84
C GLU A 1174 29.43 -6.12 -10.47
N LEU A 1175 30.48 -6.01 -9.64
CA LEU A 1175 31.81 -5.59 -10.07
C LEU A 1175 32.41 -6.60 -11.06
N ARG A 1176 32.23 -7.90 -10.79
CA ARG A 1176 32.63 -9.00 -11.69
C ARG A 1176 31.96 -8.86 -13.06
N ALA A 1177 30.65 -8.62 -13.09
CA ALA A 1177 29.90 -8.44 -14.33
C ALA A 1177 30.34 -7.17 -15.08
N ALA A 1178 30.52 -6.05 -14.38
CA ALA A 1178 30.99 -4.80 -14.95
C ALA A 1178 32.38 -4.94 -15.60
N TRP A 1179 33.32 -5.63 -14.95
CA TRP A 1179 34.63 -5.89 -15.52
C TRP A 1179 34.59 -6.85 -16.71
N ALA A 1180 33.73 -7.87 -16.70
CA ALA A 1180 33.59 -8.79 -17.81
C ALA A 1180 33.16 -8.08 -19.11
N ILE A 1181 32.35 -7.01 -19.00
CA ILE A 1181 31.88 -6.21 -20.13
C ILE A 1181 33.04 -5.46 -20.82
N PHE A 1182 33.93 -4.81 -20.04
CA PHE A 1182 34.95 -3.91 -20.58
C PHE A 1182 36.34 -4.53 -20.75
N THR A 1183 36.70 -5.56 -19.99
CA THR A 1183 38.06 -6.14 -20.00
C THR A 1183 38.57 -6.48 -21.40
N PRO A 1184 37.78 -7.10 -22.30
CA PRO A 1184 38.24 -7.39 -23.66
C PRO A 1184 38.62 -6.13 -24.46
N LEU A 1185 37.85 -5.04 -24.32
CA LEU A 1185 38.14 -3.76 -24.97
C LEU A 1185 39.38 -3.11 -24.33
N LEU A 1186 39.47 -3.12 -23.01
CA LEU A 1186 40.60 -2.53 -22.27
C LEU A 1186 41.92 -3.16 -22.67
N HIS A 1187 41.99 -4.50 -22.73
CA HIS A 1187 43.20 -5.18 -23.21
C HIS A 1187 43.52 -4.82 -24.67
N ALA A 1188 42.52 -4.64 -25.53
CA ALA A 1188 42.75 -4.19 -26.90
C ALA A 1188 43.28 -2.74 -26.99
N ILE A 1189 42.87 -1.87 -26.05
CA ILE A 1189 43.39 -0.50 -25.93
C ILE A 1189 44.83 -0.52 -25.43
N ASP A 1190 45.12 -1.29 -24.38
CA ASP A 1190 46.45 -1.41 -23.80
C ASP A 1190 47.46 -1.99 -24.81
N ASP A 1191 47.02 -2.96 -25.64
CA ASP A 1191 47.78 -3.51 -26.77
C ASP A 1191 47.90 -2.53 -27.97
N LYS A 1192 47.36 -1.31 -27.86
CA LYS A 1192 47.31 -0.28 -28.93
C LYS A 1192 46.63 -0.76 -30.22
N ARG A 1193 45.69 -1.71 -30.14
CA ARG A 1193 44.94 -2.28 -31.28
C ARG A 1193 43.70 -1.47 -31.66
N VAL A 1194 43.34 -0.44 -30.89
CA VAL A 1194 42.19 0.43 -31.14
C VAL A 1194 42.66 1.84 -31.49
N LYS A 1195 42.06 2.44 -32.52
CA LYS A 1195 42.40 3.80 -32.97
C LYS A 1195 41.85 4.83 -31.97
N VAL A 1196 42.72 5.77 -31.56
CA VAL A 1196 42.37 6.93 -30.72
C VAL A 1196 42.44 8.19 -31.57
N HIS A 1197 41.35 8.97 -31.57
CA HIS A 1197 41.19 10.18 -32.37
C HIS A 1197 41.55 11.43 -31.58
N ASP A 1198 42.19 12.41 -32.22
CA ASP A 1198 42.52 13.66 -31.57
C ASP A 1198 41.29 14.59 -31.54
N TYR A 1199 41.10 15.34 -30.44
CA TYR A 1199 40.09 16.39 -30.37
C TYR A 1199 40.62 17.64 -29.66
N LYS A 1200 40.09 18.82 -30.03
CA LYS A 1200 40.49 20.07 -29.38
C LYS A 1200 39.76 20.25 -28.03
N PRO A 1201 40.43 20.78 -26.99
CA PRO A 1201 39.79 21.13 -25.73
C PRO A 1201 38.65 22.13 -25.94
N GLY A 1202 37.58 21.99 -25.15
CA GLY A 1202 36.36 22.82 -25.27
C GLY A 1202 35.40 22.36 -26.38
N THR A 1203 35.70 21.28 -27.11
CA THR A 1203 34.78 20.68 -28.09
C THR A 1203 33.89 19.61 -27.46
N ARG A 1204 32.95 19.03 -28.22
CA ARG A 1204 32.06 17.94 -27.75
C ARG A 1204 32.73 16.54 -27.81
N GLY A 1205 34.03 16.48 -28.14
CA GLY A 1205 34.78 15.27 -28.47
C GLY A 1205 35.05 15.13 -29.97
N PRO A 1206 35.62 14.00 -30.41
CA PRO A 1206 35.90 13.73 -31.82
C PRO A 1206 34.61 13.65 -32.68
N PRO A 1207 34.60 14.14 -33.93
CA PRO A 1207 33.42 14.10 -34.81
C PRO A 1207 32.88 12.68 -35.06
N GLU A 1208 33.75 11.68 -35.04
CA GLU A 1208 33.40 10.27 -35.17
C GLU A 1208 32.45 9.79 -34.06
N ALA A 1209 32.50 10.43 -32.89
CA ALA A 1209 31.60 10.12 -31.78
C ALA A 1209 30.15 10.50 -32.11
N ASP A 1210 29.91 11.69 -32.67
CA ASP A 1210 28.57 12.11 -33.09
C ASP A 1210 28.03 11.20 -34.22
N LYS A 1211 28.91 10.74 -35.12
CA LYS A 1211 28.54 9.76 -36.17
C LYS A 1211 28.12 8.42 -35.55
N LYS A 1212 28.88 7.89 -34.59
CA LYS A 1212 28.57 6.63 -33.90
C LYS A 1212 27.25 6.70 -33.13
N ILE A 1213 26.98 7.83 -32.48
CA ILE A 1213 25.73 8.08 -31.75
C ILE A 1213 24.53 8.12 -32.73
N ALA A 1214 24.69 8.75 -33.89
CA ALA A 1214 23.66 8.77 -34.93
C ALA A 1214 23.41 7.38 -35.55
N GLU A 1215 24.45 6.59 -35.78
CA GLU A 1215 24.34 5.18 -36.21
C GLU A 1215 23.58 4.31 -35.20
N ALA A 1216 23.69 4.63 -33.90
CA ALA A 1216 22.92 4.02 -32.83
C ALA A 1216 21.47 4.56 -32.71
N GLY A 1217 21.00 5.34 -33.68
CA GLY A 1217 19.59 5.73 -33.80
C GLY A 1217 19.20 7.01 -33.07
N TYR A 1218 20.16 7.79 -32.56
CA TYR A 1218 19.88 9.11 -31.99
C TYR A 1218 19.64 10.15 -33.08
N ILE A 1219 18.54 10.88 -32.95
CA ILE A 1219 18.22 12.01 -33.81
C ILE A 1219 18.30 13.30 -33.00
N LYS A 1220 19.28 14.15 -33.32
CA LYS A 1220 19.46 15.43 -32.61
C LYS A 1220 18.42 16.45 -33.10
N ASN A 1221 17.61 16.96 -32.18
CA ASN A 1221 16.78 18.13 -32.45
C ASN A 1221 17.68 19.38 -32.58
N LYS A 1222 17.62 20.06 -33.73
CA LYS A 1222 18.40 21.28 -34.01
C LYS A 1222 17.69 22.57 -33.61
N THR A 1223 16.37 22.52 -33.42
CA THR A 1223 15.52 23.68 -33.16
C THR A 1223 15.22 23.89 -31.69
N TYR A 1224 15.51 22.91 -30.84
CA TYR A 1224 15.30 23.02 -29.39
C TYR A 1224 16.44 23.81 -28.74
N GLU A 1225 16.10 24.93 -28.12
CA GLU A 1225 16.97 25.68 -27.22
C GLU A 1225 16.36 25.61 -25.82
N TRP A 1226 17.11 25.06 -24.86
CA TRP A 1226 16.70 25.09 -23.46
C TRP A 1226 17.02 26.46 -22.88
N CYS A 1227 16.00 27.23 -22.55
CA CYS A 1227 16.13 28.51 -21.89
C CYS A 1227 15.89 28.32 -20.40
N GLY A 1228 16.93 27.96 -19.65
CA GLY A 1228 16.90 28.03 -18.20
C GLY A 1228 16.65 29.48 -17.77
N ASN A 1229 15.52 29.71 -17.10
CA ASN A 1229 14.98 30.99 -16.63
C ASN A 1229 14.38 31.93 -17.70
N THR A 1230 13.11 32.27 -17.48
CA THR A 1230 12.28 33.26 -18.20
C THR A 1230 12.94 34.65 -18.28
N VAL A 1231 13.83 34.98 -17.33
CA VAL A 1231 14.55 36.26 -17.25
C VAL A 1231 15.48 36.46 -18.46
N ILE A 1232 16.20 35.42 -18.89
CA ILE A 1232 17.13 35.50 -20.02
C ILE A 1232 16.37 35.57 -21.36
N VAL A 1233 15.18 34.98 -21.43
CA VAL A 1233 14.30 35.07 -22.61
C VAL A 1233 13.75 36.48 -22.75
N LEU A 1234 13.34 37.12 -21.66
CA LEU A 1234 12.88 38.51 -21.67
C LEU A 1234 14.00 39.49 -22.00
N GLU A 1235 15.22 39.29 -21.50
CA GLU A 1235 16.38 40.12 -21.87
C GLU A 1235 16.80 39.93 -23.32
N LYS A 1236 16.85 38.68 -23.82
CA LYS A 1236 17.14 38.43 -25.23
C LYS A 1236 16.02 38.89 -26.16
N MET A 1237 14.75 38.74 -25.77
CA MET A 1237 13.62 39.31 -26.51
C MET A 1237 13.66 40.83 -26.47
N ARG A 1238 14.07 41.44 -25.34
CA ARG A 1238 14.30 42.89 -25.23
C ARG A 1238 15.44 43.34 -26.14
N GLU A 1239 16.56 42.62 -26.22
CA GLU A 1239 17.65 42.92 -27.16
C GLU A 1239 17.23 42.77 -28.62
N VAL A 1240 16.45 41.72 -28.95
CA VAL A 1240 15.93 41.49 -30.31
C VAL A 1240 14.91 42.57 -30.68
N LEU A 1241 13.97 42.88 -29.78
CA LEU A 1241 13.02 43.98 -29.95
C LEU A 1241 13.73 45.32 -30.09
N LEU A 1242 14.74 45.62 -29.27
CA LEU A 1242 15.54 46.85 -29.38
C LEU A 1242 16.31 46.91 -30.70
N ARG A 1243 16.87 45.79 -31.19
CA ARG A 1243 17.51 45.72 -32.51
C ARG A 1243 16.52 45.96 -33.65
N ASP A 1244 15.33 45.37 -33.57
CA ASP A 1244 14.31 45.54 -34.60
C ASP A 1244 13.67 46.93 -34.54
N PHE A 1245 13.50 47.51 -33.34
CA PHE A 1245 13.11 48.92 -33.16
C PHE A 1245 14.16 49.87 -33.73
N ALA A 1246 15.45 49.62 -33.49
CA ALA A 1246 16.54 50.42 -34.05
C ALA A 1246 16.59 50.34 -35.58
N LYS A 1247 16.32 49.17 -36.18
CA LYS A 1247 16.16 49.03 -37.64
C LYS A 1247 14.95 49.77 -38.16
N MET A 1248 13.83 49.75 -37.44
CA MET A 1248 12.59 50.44 -37.83
C MET A 1248 12.75 51.96 -37.75
N ILE A 1249 13.41 52.48 -36.71
CA ILE A 1249 13.79 53.89 -36.59
C ILE A 1249 14.76 54.29 -37.70
N GLY A 1250 15.77 53.46 -38.00
CA GLY A 1250 16.69 53.70 -39.11
C GLY A 1250 16.00 53.71 -40.49
N ALA A 1251 15.00 52.85 -40.69
CA ALA A 1251 14.17 52.83 -41.90
C ALA A 1251 13.25 54.06 -41.98
N HIS A 1252 12.67 54.49 -40.85
CA HIS A 1252 11.81 55.65 -40.78
C HIS A 1252 12.59 56.97 -40.97
N ALA A 1253 13.79 57.07 -40.42
CA ALA A 1253 14.71 58.19 -40.63
C ALA A 1253 15.18 58.27 -42.09
N LYS A 1254 15.41 57.13 -42.76
CA LYS A 1254 15.68 57.09 -44.22
C LYS A 1254 14.48 57.55 -45.04
N LEU A 1255 13.27 57.18 -44.65
CA LEU A 1255 12.02 57.62 -45.30
C LEU A 1255 11.79 59.13 -45.10
N GLN A 1256 11.99 59.66 -43.89
CA GLN A 1256 11.88 61.10 -43.64
C GLN A 1256 12.96 61.90 -44.38
N ALA A 1257 14.20 61.41 -44.44
CA ALA A 1257 15.26 62.04 -45.23
C ALA A 1257 14.96 62.05 -46.74
N GLN A 1258 14.28 61.03 -47.26
CA GLN A 1258 13.82 61.00 -48.66
C GLN A 1258 12.62 61.93 -48.92
N THR A 1259 11.78 62.17 -47.91
CA THR A 1259 10.60 63.05 -48.02
C THR A 1259 10.98 64.53 -47.88
N PHE A 1260 12.09 64.85 -47.21
CA PHE A 1260 12.65 66.21 -47.14
C PHE A 1260 13.57 66.56 -48.33
N ALA A 1261 13.97 65.58 -49.13
CA ALA A 1261 14.82 65.76 -50.32
C ALA A 1261 14.03 65.80 -51.65
N SER A 1262 12.70 65.63 -51.60
CA SER A 1262 11.74 65.89 -52.68
C SER A 1262 10.99 67.19 -52.42
#